data_AF-A0A4V3FSU1-F1
#
_entry.id   AF-A0A4V3FSU1-F1
#
_cell.length_a   1.000
_cell.length_b   1.000
_cell.length_c   1.000
_cell.angle_alpha   90.00
_cell.angle_beta   90.00
_cell.angle_gamma   90.00
#
_symmetry.space_group_name_H-M   'P 1'
#
loop_
_entity.id
_entity.type
_entity.pdbx_description
1 polymer ?
#
loop_
_entity_poly.entity_id
_entity_poly.type
_entity_poly.pdbx_seq_one_letter_code
_entity_poly.pdbx_strand_id
1 'polypeptide(L)'
;MKGDFTRRTFRRTDRYRGVLLQQGRVALDADWNEQHEIQRYHDETTARDAIGAHGAPVGAAGFQVTDRDGEEPRECTWDRLTVSNGRYYVDGILCENDLPLLISAQPDLPGVPEPLEDGRYVVYLDVWSEHVTALEDPRLLEVALGGADTATRARTVWQVRVDKLADHHAVAEDVAPPWTPAHTGDPRRLRARAVADPDLPAALVPPSAGYRGLRNQLYRVEIHDGGDRPTFVWSRDNGSVTALVAELASDTEGDHLQVRIDAPPRDAVSGFPPGCWVELVDQARTRRGEPGFLGRVSVSSDVDLTVGEWAGPTPEPLDLVKPVVLRRWDSEGALPVEDGWVDIEDGLSVQFSTSGFAKCGDHWLVPARTVLTGGGAGGGVEWPTDDRGPSYLPPDGIVHDYAAIALLDLRDRLWTRMADCRATFAPLAQARADPASHVAPGLHVERVGLARSRSRLENDRRITQVELMAGLTVEFDGTPVPLGGPGRSPLTVTLDLPHFESDVIHGGDIRLVLGTRPLVLDGIVTVERTQLLWRPTDVVHDNMANLVSDLHERGVEQLLCTLRIDGRSVVDSDHPYRMLNGLAIHGARADGTVEQLLPTVDDVRGADFSTWFWLDMEPQSGAFGTARFGANTFGND
;
A
#
# COMPACT_ATOMS: atom_id res chain seq x y z
N MET A 1 -24.12 0.22 5.76
CA MET A 1 -24.83 -0.84 6.51
C MET A 1 -26.32 -0.49 6.59
N LYS A 2 -27.22 -1.35 6.12
CA LYS A 2 -28.68 -1.12 6.01
C LYS A 2 -29.50 -2.03 6.94
N GLY A 3 -29.09 -2.15 8.20
CA GLY A 3 -29.79 -2.93 9.23
C GLY A 3 -30.68 -2.06 10.12
N ASP A 4 -31.64 -2.68 10.80
CA ASP A 4 -32.45 -2.03 11.83
C ASP A 4 -31.60 -1.80 13.09
N PHE A 5 -31.02 -0.61 13.21
CA PHE A 5 -30.11 -0.22 14.28
C PHE A 5 -30.67 0.96 15.06
N THR A 6 -30.38 1.02 16.35
CA THR A 6 -30.88 2.13 17.19
C THR A 6 -30.17 3.46 16.88
N ARG A 7 -28.86 3.39 16.59
CA ARG A 7 -27.96 4.50 16.21
C ARG A 7 -26.54 3.99 15.99
N ARG A 8 -25.68 4.85 15.46
CA ARG A 8 -24.22 4.69 15.42
C ARG A 8 -23.57 5.70 16.36
N THR A 9 -22.79 5.24 17.34
CA THR A 9 -22.24 6.09 18.41
C THR A 9 -20.73 6.29 18.35
N PHE A 10 -19.99 5.43 17.63
CA PHE A 10 -18.54 5.55 17.54
C PHE A 10 -18.09 6.90 16.96
N ARG A 11 -17.23 7.62 17.71
CA ARG A 11 -16.54 8.83 17.27
C ARG A 11 -15.05 8.71 17.54
N ARG A 12 -14.23 8.75 16.49
CA ARG A 12 -12.75 8.69 16.58
C ARG A 12 -12.17 9.75 17.53
N THR A 13 -12.79 10.93 17.60
CA THR A 13 -12.34 12.06 18.43
C THR A 13 -12.40 11.79 19.92
N ASP A 14 -13.26 10.87 20.36
CA ASP A 14 -13.51 10.59 21.77
C ASP A 14 -12.44 9.68 22.37
N ARG A 15 -11.70 8.96 21.51
CA ARG A 15 -10.55 8.12 21.87
C ARG A 15 -10.90 7.00 22.85
N TYR A 16 -12.12 6.48 22.78
CA TYR A 16 -12.52 5.31 23.56
C TYR A 16 -11.75 4.06 23.12
N ARG A 17 -11.44 3.20 24.10
CA ARG A 17 -10.74 1.92 23.92
C ARG A 17 -11.68 0.72 24.03
N GLY A 18 -12.93 0.95 24.45
CA GLY A 18 -13.97 -0.06 24.52
C GLY A 18 -15.21 0.40 25.28
N VAL A 19 -16.23 -0.46 25.29
CA VAL A 19 -17.54 -0.27 25.92
C VAL A 19 -17.66 -1.20 27.12
N LEU A 20 -18.12 -0.68 28.26
CA LEU A 20 -18.21 -1.42 29.52
C LEU A 20 -19.68 -1.64 29.91
N LEU A 21 -20.14 -2.89 29.88
CA LEU A 21 -21.49 -3.24 30.31
C LEU A 21 -21.63 -3.09 31.83
N GLN A 22 -22.62 -2.30 32.27
CA GLN A 22 -22.91 -2.10 33.69
C GLN A 22 -24.03 -3.03 34.17
N GLN A 23 -23.87 -3.55 35.40
CA GLN A 23 -24.87 -4.41 36.02
C GLN A 23 -26.23 -3.68 36.15
N GLY A 24 -27.29 -4.33 35.67
CA GLY A 24 -28.67 -3.85 35.81
C GLY A 24 -29.05 -2.69 34.88
N ARG A 25 -28.21 -2.34 33.90
CA ARG A 25 -28.53 -1.35 32.86
C ARG A 25 -29.08 -2.03 31.61
N VAL A 26 -29.86 -1.28 30.82
CA VAL A 26 -30.40 -1.74 29.54
C VAL A 26 -29.25 -1.88 28.54
N ALA A 27 -29.22 -2.98 27.80
CA ALA A 27 -28.29 -3.18 26.70
C ALA A 27 -28.93 -2.71 25.39
N LEU A 28 -28.15 -2.01 24.55
CA LEU A 28 -28.55 -1.61 23.20
C LEU A 28 -27.61 -2.24 22.16
N ASP A 29 -28.14 -2.48 20.96
CA ASP A 29 -27.34 -2.91 19.81
C ASP A 29 -26.21 -1.92 19.49
N ALA A 30 -26.47 -0.62 19.69
CA ALA A 30 -25.50 0.45 19.47
C ALA A 30 -24.22 0.26 20.31
N ASP A 31 -24.32 -0.22 21.55
CA ASP A 31 -23.17 -0.44 22.44
C ASP A 31 -22.27 -1.58 21.91
N TRP A 32 -22.89 -2.65 21.41
CA TRP A 32 -22.19 -3.78 20.78
C TRP A 32 -21.51 -3.35 19.48
N ASN A 33 -22.23 -2.62 18.64
CA ASN A 33 -21.72 -2.13 17.36
C ASN A 33 -20.57 -1.12 17.56
N GLU A 34 -20.67 -0.24 18.56
CA GLU A 34 -19.60 0.69 18.91
C GLU A 34 -18.33 -0.03 19.37
N GLN A 35 -18.45 -1.06 20.21
CA GLN A 35 -17.29 -1.88 20.61
C GLN A 35 -16.59 -2.48 19.39
N HIS A 36 -17.34 -2.98 18.41
CA HIS A 36 -16.77 -3.51 17.18
C HIS A 36 -16.07 -2.41 16.36
N GLU A 37 -16.69 -1.24 16.19
CA GLU A 37 -16.09 -0.12 15.45
C GLU A 37 -14.81 0.41 16.11
N ILE A 38 -14.77 0.48 17.46
CA ILE A 38 -13.57 0.85 18.22
C ILE A 38 -12.44 -0.14 17.96
N GLN A 39 -12.73 -1.44 18.02
CA GLN A 39 -11.72 -2.48 17.82
C GLN A 39 -11.18 -2.45 16.40
N ARG A 40 -12.07 -2.38 15.39
CA ARG A 40 -11.70 -2.24 13.98
C ARG A 40 -10.80 -1.04 13.73
N TYR A 41 -11.19 0.15 14.23
CA TYR A 41 -10.38 1.36 14.07
C TYR A 41 -8.96 1.18 14.63
N HIS A 42 -8.83 0.56 15.80
CA HIS A 42 -7.52 0.30 16.40
C HIS A 42 -6.70 -0.74 15.64
N ASP A 43 -7.33 -1.81 15.16
CA ASP A 43 -6.65 -2.86 14.40
C ASP A 43 -6.13 -2.34 13.05
N GLU A 44 -6.98 -1.65 12.28
CA GLU A 44 -6.61 -1.04 11.01
C GLU A 44 -5.55 0.06 11.20
N THR A 45 -5.69 0.93 12.20
CA THR A 45 -4.67 1.97 12.48
C THR A 45 -3.33 1.33 12.86
N THR A 46 -3.33 0.30 13.71
CA THR A 46 -2.10 -0.37 14.12
C THR A 46 -1.43 -1.06 12.93
N ALA A 47 -2.22 -1.71 12.07
CA ALA A 47 -1.71 -2.34 10.86
C ALA A 47 -1.12 -1.31 9.90
N ARG A 48 -1.80 -0.17 9.69
CA ARG A 48 -1.28 0.94 8.87
C ARG A 48 0.01 1.52 9.42
N ASP A 49 0.10 1.76 10.73
CA ASP A 49 1.31 2.30 11.36
C ASP A 49 2.49 1.33 11.29
N ALA A 50 2.22 0.02 11.28
CA ALA A 50 3.23 -1.03 11.21
C ALA A 50 3.71 -1.33 9.78
N ILE A 51 2.80 -1.32 8.80
CA ILE A 51 3.03 -1.79 7.42
C ILE A 51 3.26 -0.62 6.47
N GLY A 52 2.69 0.55 6.76
CA GLY A 52 2.55 1.67 5.84
C GLY A 52 1.16 1.72 5.20
N ALA A 53 1.01 2.54 4.16
CA ALA A 53 -0.25 2.68 3.45
C ALA A 53 -0.70 1.36 2.78
N HIS A 54 0.23 0.54 2.33
CA HIS A 54 -0.09 -0.80 1.85
C HIS A 54 1.14 -1.71 1.87
N GLY A 55 0.92 -3.03 1.88
CA GLY A 55 2.02 -3.98 1.72
C GLY A 55 1.63 -5.44 1.84
N ALA A 56 2.44 -6.30 1.21
CA ALA A 56 2.34 -7.75 1.29
C ALA A 56 3.36 -8.32 2.29
N PRO A 57 2.97 -9.23 3.20
CA PRO A 57 3.94 -9.91 4.05
C PRO A 57 4.82 -10.82 3.18
N VAL A 58 6.15 -10.71 3.27
CA VAL A 58 7.09 -11.45 2.38
C VAL A 58 6.85 -12.97 2.36
N GLY A 59 6.46 -13.57 3.48
CA GLY A 59 6.18 -15.01 3.57
C GLY A 59 4.84 -15.47 2.98
N ALA A 60 3.96 -14.55 2.58
CA ALA A 60 2.64 -14.83 2.04
C ALA A 60 2.18 -13.72 1.08
N ALA A 61 3.09 -13.16 0.28
CA ALA A 61 2.82 -11.99 -0.54
C ALA A 61 1.83 -12.32 -1.67
N GLY A 62 0.64 -11.72 -1.62
CA GLY A 62 -0.40 -11.93 -2.63
C GLY A 62 -0.55 -10.80 -3.63
N PHE A 63 -1.51 -10.96 -4.54
CA PHE A 63 -1.98 -9.93 -5.46
C PHE A 63 -0.95 -9.49 -6.51
N GLN A 64 0.06 -10.31 -6.82
CA GLN A 64 0.95 -10.04 -7.94
C GLN A 64 0.19 -10.20 -9.25
N VAL A 65 0.40 -9.27 -10.19
CA VAL A 65 -0.03 -9.47 -11.58
C VAL A 65 0.99 -10.35 -12.30
N THR A 66 0.53 -11.53 -12.73
CA THR A 66 1.31 -12.58 -13.41
C THR A 66 0.57 -13.07 -14.66
N ASP A 67 1.22 -13.90 -15.47
CA ASP A 67 0.52 -14.69 -16.50
C ASP A 67 -0.06 -15.99 -15.91
N ARG A 68 -0.62 -16.88 -16.74
CA ARG A 68 -1.18 -18.16 -16.27
C ARG A 68 -0.15 -19.14 -15.70
N ASP A 69 1.11 -18.98 -16.06
CA ASP A 69 2.19 -19.85 -15.64
C ASP A 69 2.85 -19.30 -14.35
N GLY A 70 2.37 -18.15 -13.84
CA GLY A 70 2.88 -17.49 -12.64
C GLY A 70 4.10 -16.60 -12.91
N GLU A 71 4.41 -16.36 -14.18
CA GLU A 71 5.56 -15.58 -14.61
C GLU A 71 5.18 -14.12 -14.87
N GLU A 72 6.19 -13.29 -15.11
CA GLU A 72 5.99 -11.91 -15.51
C GLU A 72 5.24 -11.80 -16.85
N PRO A 73 4.12 -11.05 -16.93
CA PRO A 73 3.38 -10.84 -18.16
C PRO A 73 4.25 -10.19 -19.24
N ARG A 74 4.45 -10.89 -20.36
CA ARG A 74 5.17 -10.40 -21.54
C ARG A 74 4.35 -10.70 -22.79
N GLU A 75 3.83 -9.65 -23.42
CA GLU A 75 3.00 -9.76 -24.62
C GLU A 75 1.88 -10.82 -24.49
N CYS A 76 1.21 -10.88 -23.34
CA CYS A 76 0.16 -11.86 -23.09
C CYS A 76 -1.24 -11.28 -23.33
N THR A 77 -2.19 -12.11 -23.71
CA THR A 77 -3.59 -11.73 -23.88
C THR A 77 -4.28 -11.52 -22.53
N TRP A 78 -5.37 -10.73 -22.51
CA TRP A 78 -6.14 -10.42 -21.30
C TRP A 78 -6.62 -11.66 -20.54
N ASP A 79 -7.06 -12.70 -21.25
CA ASP A 79 -7.51 -13.96 -20.68
C ASP A 79 -6.39 -14.80 -20.06
N ARG A 80 -5.13 -14.34 -20.16
CA ARG A 80 -3.97 -14.94 -19.50
C ARG A 80 -3.46 -14.15 -18.30
N LEU A 81 -3.94 -12.93 -18.06
CA LEU A 81 -3.56 -12.15 -16.88
C LEU A 81 -4.19 -12.74 -15.62
N THR A 82 -3.34 -12.98 -14.63
CA THR A 82 -3.71 -13.55 -13.33
C THR A 82 -3.29 -12.65 -12.18
N VAL A 83 -3.93 -12.86 -11.04
CA VAL A 83 -3.63 -12.26 -9.74
C VAL A 83 -3.22 -13.38 -8.80
N SER A 84 -2.01 -13.31 -8.24
CA SER A 84 -1.46 -14.36 -7.37
C SER A 84 -2.23 -14.47 -6.05
N ASN A 85 -2.22 -15.67 -5.45
CA ASN A 85 -2.75 -15.89 -4.11
C ASN A 85 -1.83 -15.33 -3.03
N GLY A 86 -2.39 -15.07 -1.86
CA GLY A 86 -1.68 -14.58 -0.68
C GLY A 86 -2.42 -13.44 0.00
N ARG A 87 -1.68 -12.64 0.76
CA ARG A 87 -2.19 -11.55 1.57
C ARG A 87 -1.66 -10.22 1.09
N TYR A 88 -2.48 -9.20 1.24
CA TYR A 88 -2.09 -7.81 1.03
C TYR A 88 -2.86 -6.92 2.00
N TYR A 89 -2.22 -5.91 2.56
CA TYR A 89 -2.86 -4.91 3.42
C TYR A 89 -3.00 -3.61 2.64
N VAL A 90 -4.17 -2.98 2.73
CA VAL A 90 -4.44 -1.65 2.17
C VAL A 90 -5.04 -0.79 3.28
N ASP A 91 -4.33 0.27 3.66
CA ASP A 91 -4.66 1.18 4.75
C ASP A 91 -5.04 0.47 6.08
N GLY A 92 -4.40 -0.69 6.31
CA GLY A 92 -4.60 -1.53 7.48
C GLY A 92 -5.65 -2.65 7.31
N ILE A 93 -6.40 -2.63 6.22
CA ILE A 93 -7.42 -3.64 5.88
C ILE A 93 -6.74 -4.86 5.26
N LEU A 94 -6.95 -6.04 5.85
CA LEU A 94 -6.43 -7.31 5.34
C LEU A 94 -7.26 -7.80 4.14
N CYS A 95 -6.59 -8.01 3.01
CA CYS A 95 -7.11 -8.69 1.83
C CYS A 95 -6.47 -10.08 1.72
N GLU A 96 -7.30 -11.10 1.49
CA GLU A 96 -6.86 -12.48 1.28
C GLU A 96 -7.37 -12.98 -0.07
N ASN A 97 -6.45 -13.46 -0.90
CA ASN A 97 -6.76 -14.21 -2.10
C ASN A 97 -6.26 -15.65 -1.91
N ASP A 98 -7.18 -16.61 -1.84
CA ASP A 98 -6.85 -17.99 -1.49
C ASP A 98 -6.11 -18.74 -2.61
N LEU A 99 -6.45 -18.44 -3.88
CA LEU A 99 -5.95 -19.15 -5.05
C LEU A 99 -5.63 -18.17 -6.19
N PRO A 100 -4.62 -18.46 -7.04
CA PRO A 100 -4.38 -17.66 -8.22
C PRO A 100 -5.62 -17.67 -9.12
N LEU A 101 -6.02 -16.50 -9.62
CA LEU A 101 -7.22 -16.37 -10.44
C LEU A 101 -7.01 -15.40 -11.61
N LEU A 102 -7.80 -15.55 -12.67
CA LEU A 102 -7.79 -14.60 -13.78
C LEU A 102 -8.32 -13.26 -13.31
N ILE A 103 -7.77 -12.16 -13.81
CA ILE A 103 -8.30 -10.81 -13.51
C ILE A 103 -9.78 -10.65 -13.90
N SER A 104 -10.27 -11.43 -14.88
CA SER A 104 -11.67 -11.45 -15.28
C SER A 104 -12.54 -12.44 -14.49
N ALA A 105 -11.96 -13.29 -13.65
CA ALA A 105 -12.66 -14.32 -12.87
C ALA A 105 -12.63 -14.06 -11.36
N GLN A 106 -12.50 -12.79 -10.96
CA GLN A 106 -12.50 -12.39 -9.56
C GLN A 106 -13.85 -12.72 -8.91
N PRO A 107 -13.87 -13.18 -7.66
CA PRO A 107 -15.11 -13.55 -6.97
C PRO A 107 -16.04 -12.36 -6.78
N ASP A 108 -15.47 -11.18 -6.50
CA ASP A 108 -16.22 -9.97 -6.17
C ASP A 108 -16.33 -8.96 -7.32
N LEU A 109 -15.69 -9.24 -8.46
CA LEU A 109 -15.82 -8.49 -9.72
C LEU A 109 -15.68 -9.44 -10.92
N PRO A 110 -16.62 -10.36 -11.15
CA PRO A 110 -16.56 -11.25 -12.29
C PRO A 110 -16.78 -10.48 -13.60
N GLY A 111 -16.07 -10.88 -14.66
CA GLY A 111 -16.28 -10.35 -16.01
C GLY A 111 -15.74 -8.96 -16.26
N VAL A 112 -14.67 -8.54 -15.56
CA VAL A 112 -13.99 -7.25 -15.83
C VAL A 112 -13.69 -7.14 -17.33
N PRO A 113 -14.19 -6.10 -18.02
CA PRO A 113 -13.95 -5.92 -19.43
C PRO A 113 -12.48 -5.58 -19.70
N GLU A 114 -11.96 -6.10 -20.81
CA GLU A 114 -10.62 -5.75 -21.28
C GLU A 114 -10.61 -4.31 -21.83
N PRO A 115 -9.70 -3.44 -21.36
CA PRO A 115 -9.44 -2.17 -22.02
C PRO A 115 -9.00 -2.36 -23.49
N LEU A 116 -9.55 -1.55 -24.40
CA LEU A 116 -9.31 -1.71 -25.84
C LEU A 116 -8.28 -0.74 -26.42
N GLU A 117 -8.01 0.35 -25.71
CA GLU A 117 -7.14 1.40 -26.21
C GLU A 117 -5.69 1.19 -25.77
N ASP A 118 -4.75 1.22 -26.71
CA ASP A 118 -3.33 1.18 -26.39
C ASP A 118 -2.93 2.30 -25.41
N GLY A 119 -1.97 2.00 -24.53
CA GLY A 119 -1.48 2.95 -23.53
C GLY A 119 -0.90 2.28 -22.28
N ARG A 120 -0.54 3.14 -21.31
CA ARG A 120 -0.11 2.78 -19.96
C ARG A 120 -1.33 2.64 -19.05
N TYR A 121 -1.35 1.59 -18.25
CA TYR A 121 -2.40 1.31 -17.30
C TYR A 121 -1.84 1.08 -15.90
N VAL A 122 -2.58 1.54 -14.90
CA VAL A 122 -2.37 1.15 -13.51
C VAL A 122 -3.35 0.03 -13.16
N VAL A 123 -2.83 -1.04 -12.62
CA VAL A 123 -3.61 -2.09 -11.98
C VAL A 123 -3.57 -1.83 -10.49
N TYR A 124 -4.73 -1.73 -9.86
CA TYR A 124 -4.86 -1.37 -8.45
C TYR A 124 -5.88 -2.24 -7.75
N LEU A 125 -5.73 -2.34 -6.42
CA LEU A 125 -6.67 -2.98 -5.53
C LEU A 125 -7.62 -1.91 -4.96
N ASP A 126 -8.93 -2.14 -5.07
CA ASP A 126 -10.02 -1.38 -4.45
C ASP A 126 -10.60 -2.24 -3.32
N VAL A 127 -10.55 -1.75 -2.08
CA VAL A 127 -10.85 -2.51 -0.87
C VAL A 127 -11.88 -1.77 -0.02
N TRP A 128 -12.88 -2.49 0.48
CA TRP A 128 -13.85 -1.91 1.42
C TRP A 128 -14.54 -2.96 2.29
N SER A 129 -15.31 -2.48 3.27
CA SER A 129 -16.18 -3.31 4.10
C SER A 129 -17.62 -3.31 3.57
N GLU A 130 -18.08 -4.47 3.11
CA GLU A 130 -19.46 -4.72 2.67
C GLU A 130 -20.33 -5.20 3.84
N HIS A 131 -21.59 -4.78 3.87
CA HIS A 131 -22.60 -5.29 4.82
C HIS A 131 -23.30 -6.50 4.22
N VAL A 132 -23.40 -7.59 4.97
CA VAL A 132 -24.01 -8.86 4.53
C VAL A 132 -25.14 -9.23 5.49
N THR A 133 -26.31 -9.49 4.92
CA THR A 133 -27.52 -9.91 5.62
C THR A 133 -27.85 -11.37 5.31
N ALA A 134 -28.84 -11.92 6.00
CA ALA A 134 -29.33 -13.26 5.73
C ALA A 134 -29.97 -13.41 4.33
N LEU A 135 -30.35 -12.30 3.67
CA LEU A 135 -30.88 -12.32 2.31
C LEU A 135 -29.78 -12.65 1.29
N GLU A 136 -28.55 -12.20 1.52
CA GLU A 136 -27.40 -12.54 0.68
C GLU A 136 -26.73 -13.86 1.11
N ASP A 137 -26.67 -14.14 2.42
CA ASP A 137 -26.10 -15.38 2.97
C ASP A 137 -27.07 -16.06 3.96
N PRO A 138 -27.90 -17.02 3.49
CA PRO A 138 -28.86 -17.71 4.33
C PRO A 138 -28.25 -18.50 5.51
N ARG A 139 -26.94 -18.76 5.49
CA ARG A 139 -26.23 -19.43 6.60
C ARG A 139 -26.17 -18.57 7.87
N LEU A 140 -26.48 -17.28 7.76
CA LEU A 140 -26.54 -16.37 8.91
C LEU A 140 -27.79 -16.60 9.78
N LEU A 141 -28.80 -17.31 9.26
CA LEU A 141 -30.01 -17.63 10.02
C LEU A 141 -29.76 -18.76 11.03
N GLU A 142 -30.28 -18.60 12.24
CA GLU A 142 -30.14 -19.62 13.28
C GLU A 142 -31.13 -20.77 13.05
N VAL A 143 -30.61 -21.88 12.51
CA VAL A 143 -31.39 -23.06 12.15
C VAL A 143 -32.10 -23.70 13.35
N ALA A 144 -31.52 -23.67 14.54
CA ALA A 144 -32.12 -24.24 15.75
C ALA A 144 -33.29 -23.39 16.30
N LEU A 145 -33.38 -22.13 15.90
CA LEU A 145 -34.46 -21.21 16.28
C LEU A 145 -35.48 -20.99 15.14
N GLY A 146 -35.55 -21.93 14.19
CA GLY A 146 -36.49 -21.85 13.08
C GLY A 146 -36.11 -20.84 12.01
N GLY A 147 -34.82 -20.54 11.85
CA GLY A 147 -34.32 -19.57 10.87
C GLY A 147 -34.44 -18.13 11.37
N ALA A 148 -34.26 -17.90 12.67
CA ALA A 148 -34.28 -16.56 13.23
C ALA A 148 -33.08 -15.73 12.73
N ASP A 149 -33.36 -14.53 12.23
CA ASP A 149 -32.32 -13.52 11.96
C ASP A 149 -31.92 -12.87 13.28
N THR A 150 -30.62 -12.90 13.58
CA THR A 150 -30.07 -12.49 14.89
C THR A 150 -29.09 -11.34 14.76
N ALA A 151 -28.24 -11.36 13.73
CA ALA A 151 -27.23 -10.34 13.48
C ALA A 151 -26.67 -10.45 12.07
N THR A 152 -26.34 -9.32 11.46
CA THR A 152 -25.69 -9.23 10.15
C THR A 152 -24.16 -9.34 10.25
N ARG A 153 -23.45 -9.38 9.12
CA ARG A 153 -21.98 -9.42 9.08
C ARG A 153 -21.39 -8.27 8.27
N ALA A 154 -20.13 -7.98 8.54
CA ALA A 154 -19.27 -7.17 7.68
C ALA A 154 -18.27 -8.10 6.99
N ARG A 155 -18.04 -7.91 5.69
CA ARG A 155 -17.08 -8.68 4.88
C ARG A 155 -16.13 -7.71 4.20
N THR A 156 -14.82 -7.97 4.29
CA THR A 156 -13.85 -7.29 3.42
C THR A 156 -14.06 -7.77 2.00
N VAL A 157 -14.31 -6.83 1.10
CA VAL A 157 -14.36 -7.05 -0.34
C VAL A 157 -13.15 -6.39 -0.96
N TRP A 158 -12.56 -7.06 -1.95
CA TRP A 158 -11.47 -6.51 -2.73
C TRP A 158 -11.74 -6.73 -4.22
N GLN A 159 -11.29 -5.79 -5.04
CA GLN A 159 -11.36 -5.88 -6.49
C GLN A 159 -10.06 -5.37 -7.11
N VAL A 160 -9.49 -6.15 -8.01
CA VAL A 160 -8.42 -5.69 -8.90
C VAL A 160 -9.06 -5.00 -10.10
N ARG A 161 -8.75 -3.72 -10.26
CA ARG A 161 -9.25 -2.86 -11.33
C ARG A 161 -8.10 -2.33 -12.17
N VAL A 162 -8.42 -1.85 -13.37
CA VAL A 162 -7.45 -1.40 -14.36
C VAL A 162 -7.91 -0.07 -14.93
N ASP A 163 -7.13 0.99 -14.71
CA ASP A 163 -7.40 2.34 -15.23
C ASP A 163 -6.27 2.81 -16.14
N LYS A 164 -6.64 3.48 -17.24
CA LYS A 164 -5.69 4.09 -18.17
C LYS A 164 -5.06 5.32 -17.53
N LEU A 165 -3.74 5.41 -17.56
CA LEU A 165 -3.02 6.60 -17.10
C LEU A 165 -2.93 7.64 -18.22
N ALA A 166 -3.03 8.91 -17.84
CA ALA A 166 -2.86 10.02 -18.77
C ALA A 166 -1.41 10.12 -19.28
N ASP A 167 -0.44 9.80 -18.43
CA ASP A 167 0.97 9.71 -18.80
C ASP A 167 1.34 8.28 -19.22
N HIS A 168 1.82 8.13 -20.46
CA HIS A 168 2.24 6.85 -21.03
C HIS A 168 3.64 6.43 -20.55
N HIS A 169 4.37 7.32 -19.89
CA HIS A 169 5.69 7.09 -19.31
C HIS A 169 5.68 6.94 -17.79
N ALA A 170 4.50 6.91 -17.16
CA ALA A 170 4.39 6.77 -15.71
C ALA A 170 5.21 5.59 -15.18
N VAL A 171 5.92 5.83 -14.08
CA VAL A 171 6.74 4.87 -13.34
C VAL A 171 6.09 4.52 -12.01
N ALA A 172 6.62 3.52 -11.29
CA ALA A 172 6.01 3.04 -10.05
C ALA A 172 5.88 4.13 -8.99
N GLU A 173 6.83 5.07 -8.95
CA GLU A 173 6.84 6.21 -8.04
C GLU A 173 5.67 7.18 -8.28
N ASP A 174 5.17 7.30 -9.52
CA ASP A 174 4.04 8.19 -9.86
C ASP A 174 2.70 7.66 -9.33
N VAL A 175 2.64 6.35 -9.03
CA VAL A 175 1.45 5.66 -8.49
C VAL A 175 1.68 5.13 -7.07
N ALA A 176 2.76 5.54 -6.41
CA ALA A 176 3.01 5.24 -5.01
C ALA A 176 2.03 6.02 -4.10
N PRO A 177 1.77 5.54 -2.86
CA PRO A 177 0.94 6.26 -1.91
C PRO A 177 1.37 7.72 -1.72
N PRO A 178 0.43 8.68 -1.64
CA PRO A 178 -1.01 8.51 -1.45
C PRO A 178 -1.85 8.49 -2.74
N TRP A 179 -1.42 7.80 -3.80
CA TRP A 179 -2.16 7.67 -5.05
C TRP A 179 -3.60 7.13 -4.88
N THR A 180 -4.56 7.70 -5.62
CA THR A 180 -5.93 7.19 -5.76
C THR A 180 -6.41 7.23 -7.22
N PRO A 181 -7.41 6.43 -7.62
CA PRO A 181 -7.97 6.46 -8.96
C PRO A 181 -8.59 7.81 -9.33
N ALA A 182 -8.56 8.19 -10.61
CA ALA A 182 -9.01 9.50 -11.09
C ALA A 182 -10.52 9.79 -10.86
N HIS A 183 -11.34 8.75 -10.67
CA HIS A 183 -12.76 8.86 -10.38
C HIS A 183 -13.08 8.98 -8.88
N THR A 184 -12.06 9.19 -8.04
CA THR A 184 -12.20 9.43 -6.61
C THR A 184 -11.97 10.90 -6.29
N GLY A 185 -12.64 11.40 -5.25
CA GLY A 185 -12.53 12.78 -4.81
C GLY A 185 -13.15 12.99 -3.43
N ASP A 186 -13.06 14.20 -2.90
CA ASP A 186 -13.65 14.54 -1.61
C ASP A 186 -15.16 14.23 -1.64
N PRO A 187 -15.67 13.39 -0.73
CA PRO A 187 -17.07 13.03 -0.75
C PRO A 187 -17.92 14.24 -0.42
N ARG A 188 -19.10 14.30 -1.05
CA ARG A 188 -20.14 15.27 -0.69
C ARG A 188 -20.47 15.12 0.79
N ARG A 189 -20.85 16.22 1.44
CA ARG A 189 -21.19 16.25 2.86
C ARG A 189 -22.67 16.59 3.03
N LEU A 190 -23.24 16.21 4.17
CA LEU A 190 -24.61 16.54 4.53
C LEU A 190 -24.64 17.14 5.93
N ARG A 191 -25.62 18.01 6.19
CA ARG A 191 -26.03 18.39 7.54
C ARG A 191 -27.53 18.17 7.70
N ALA A 192 -27.94 17.79 8.91
CA ALA A 192 -29.34 17.53 9.24
C ALA A 192 -29.80 18.39 10.42
N ARG A 193 -31.09 18.71 10.45
CA ARG A 193 -31.71 19.41 11.57
C ARG A 193 -33.16 19.01 11.74
N ALA A 194 -33.67 19.22 12.94
CA ALA A 194 -35.10 19.17 13.23
C ALA A 194 -35.59 20.58 13.55
N VAL A 195 -36.59 21.08 12.83
CA VAL A 195 -37.10 22.45 12.95
C VAL A 195 -38.49 22.44 13.56
N ALA A 196 -38.67 23.20 14.64
CA ALA A 196 -39.97 23.39 15.25
C ALA A 196 -40.83 24.29 14.37
N ASP A 197 -42.11 23.95 14.24
CA ASP A 197 -43.10 24.76 13.53
C ASP A 197 -44.20 25.18 14.53
N PRO A 198 -44.15 26.44 15.01
CA PRO A 198 -45.08 26.93 16.02
C PRO A 198 -46.50 27.15 15.48
N ASP A 199 -46.68 27.18 14.16
CA ASP A 199 -47.98 27.43 13.53
C ASP A 199 -48.80 26.14 13.37
N LEU A 200 -48.19 24.97 13.60
CA LEU A 200 -48.89 23.69 13.60
C LEU A 200 -49.65 23.44 14.91
N PRO A 201 -50.92 23.00 14.86
CA PRO A 201 -51.70 22.72 16.05
C PRO A 201 -51.11 21.56 16.88
N ALA A 202 -51.00 21.76 18.20
CA ALA A 202 -50.55 20.74 19.14
C ALA A 202 -51.55 19.58 19.19
N ALA A 203 -51.24 18.45 18.54
CA ALA A 203 -52.09 17.25 18.58
C ALA A 203 -51.53 16.17 19.51
N LEU A 204 -50.30 15.69 19.26
CA LEU A 204 -49.62 14.66 20.08
C LEU A 204 -48.20 15.05 20.51
N VAL A 205 -47.55 15.96 19.77
CA VAL A 205 -46.18 16.41 20.02
C VAL A 205 -46.22 17.92 20.31
N PRO A 206 -45.44 18.44 21.28
CA PRO A 206 -45.37 19.88 21.54
C PRO A 206 -44.96 20.65 20.27
N PRO A 207 -45.58 21.82 19.97
CA PRO A 207 -45.16 22.66 18.83
C PRO A 207 -43.71 23.14 18.91
N SER A 208 -43.11 23.12 20.11
CA SER A 208 -41.69 23.43 20.33
C SER A 208 -40.75 22.27 20.00
N ALA A 209 -41.26 21.08 19.66
CA ALA A 209 -40.43 19.96 19.25
C ALA A 209 -39.97 20.16 17.80
N GLY A 210 -38.66 19.98 17.56
CA GLY A 210 -38.11 20.01 16.21
C GLY A 210 -38.48 18.75 15.43
N TYR A 211 -38.40 17.58 16.06
CA TYR A 211 -38.84 16.31 15.47
C TYR A 211 -40.24 15.95 15.98
N ARG A 212 -41.14 15.66 15.04
CA ARG A 212 -42.58 15.47 15.29
C ARG A 212 -43.07 14.04 15.10
N GLY A 213 -42.18 13.11 14.78
CA GLY A 213 -42.52 11.70 14.70
C GLY A 213 -42.89 11.13 16.07
N LEU A 214 -43.71 10.07 16.07
CA LEU A 214 -44.20 9.43 17.29
C LEU A 214 -43.28 8.32 17.82
N ARG A 215 -42.21 7.99 17.08
CA ARG A 215 -41.25 6.93 17.40
C ARG A 215 -39.84 7.46 17.28
N ASN A 216 -38.91 6.86 18.02
CA ASN A 216 -37.50 7.06 17.74
C ASN A 216 -37.18 6.37 16.41
N GLN A 217 -36.41 7.03 15.56
CA GLN A 217 -36.09 6.54 14.23
C GLN A 217 -34.61 6.72 13.89
N LEU A 218 -34.09 5.88 12.99
CA LEU A 218 -32.76 6.02 12.43
C LEU A 218 -32.89 6.31 10.93
N TYR A 219 -33.07 7.59 10.62
CA TYR A 219 -33.20 8.01 9.24
C TYR A 219 -31.91 7.74 8.49
N ARG A 220 -32.04 7.22 7.27
CA ARG A 220 -30.96 7.10 6.30
C ARG A 220 -31.28 8.01 5.13
N VAL A 221 -30.35 8.88 4.78
CA VAL A 221 -30.36 9.64 3.52
C VAL A 221 -29.24 9.07 2.66
N GLU A 222 -29.54 8.59 1.46
CA GLU A 222 -28.58 7.91 0.60
C GLU A 222 -28.60 8.50 -0.82
N ILE A 223 -27.43 8.77 -1.38
CA ILE A 223 -27.28 9.06 -2.79
C ILE A 223 -27.65 7.80 -3.57
N HIS A 224 -28.73 7.89 -4.35
CA HIS A 224 -29.16 6.81 -5.23
C HIS A 224 -28.34 6.83 -6.50
N ASP A 225 -28.36 7.93 -7.24
CA ASP A 225 -27.53 8.12 -8.43
C ASP A 225 -26.54 9.27 -8.21
N GLY A 226 -25.26 9.01 -8.46
CA GLY A 226 -24.15 9.96 -8.33
C GLY A 226 -23.77 10.67 -9.63
N GLY A 227 -24.50 10.45 -10.73
CA GLY A 227 -24.22 11.05 -12.04
C GLY A 227 -24.27 12.59 -12.06
N ASP A 228 -24.22 13.19 -13.25
CA ASP A 228 -24.13 14.66 -13.43
C ASP A 228 -25.19 15.46 -12.66
N ARG A 229 -26.37 14.86 -12.46
CA ARG A 229 -27.47 15.39 -11.64
C ARG A 229 -27.76 14.39 -10.53
N PRO A 230 -27.03 14.46 -9.41
CA PRO A 230 -27.14 13.44 -8.39
C PRO A 230 -28.52 13.47 -7.74
N THR A 231 -29.02 12.28 -7.40
CA THR A 231 -30.30 12.08 -6.73
C THR A 231 -30.12 11.30 -5.44
N PHE A 232 -31.06 11.46 -4.51
CA PHE A 232 -31.05 10.78 -3.23
C PHE A 232 -32.41 10.18 -2.90
N VAL A 233 -32.38 9.14 -2.08
CA VAL A 233 -33.53 8.49 -1.46
C VAL A 233 -33.36 8.55 0.05
N TRP A 234 -34.45 8.33 0.78
CA TRP A 234 -34.38 8.27 2.24
C TRP A 234 -35.31 7.21 2.81
N SER A 235 -34.98 6.74 4.01
CA SER A 235 -35.79 5.79 4.77
C SER A 235 -35.77 6.12 6.26
N ARG A 236 -36.90 5.89 6.95
CA ARG A 236 -37.08 6.06 8.39
C ARG A 236 -36.28 5.05 9.22
N ASP A 237 -36.19 3.82 8.72
CA ASP A 237 -35.68 2.65 9.43
C ASP A 237 -34.34 2.15 8.82
N ASN A 238 -33.45 3.09 8.47
CA ASN A 238 -32.14 2.83 7.84
C ASN A 238 -32.20 1.96 6.55
N GLY A 239 -33.32 2.00 5.85
CA GLY A 239 -33.58 1.17 4.68
C GLY A 239 -33.70 -0.33 4.99
N SER A 240 -33.93 -0.73 6.24
CA SER A 240 -33.94 -2.14 6.68
C SER A 240 -35.10 -2.98 6.13
N VAL A 241 -36.19 -2.34 5.68
CA VAL A 241 -37.37 -3.04 5.13
C VAL A 241 -37.03 -3.61 3.75
N THR A 242 -36.87 -4.94 3.72
CA THR A 242 -36.38 -5.68 2.58
C THR A 242 -37.07 -7.04 2.44
N ALA A 243 -37.04 -7.59 1.23
CA ALA A 243 -37.42 -8.96 0.93
C ALA A 243 -36.53 -9.55 -0.17
N LEU A 244 -36.36 -10.88 -0.17
CA LEU A 244 -35.66 -11.57 -1.26
C LEU A 244 -36.64 -11.77 -2.41
N VAL A 245 -36.22 -11.46 -3.63
CA VAL A 245 -37.03 -11.71 -4.83
C VAL A 245 -36.87 -13.18 -5.25
N ALA A 246 -37.96 -13.94 -5.14
CA ALA A 246 -38.02 -15.33 -5.59
C ALA A 246 -38.14 -15.42 -7.11
N GLU A 247 -39.03 -14.62 -7.71
CA GLU A 247 -39.27 -14.60 -9.16
C GLU A 247 -39.45 -13.16 -9.66
N LEU A 248 -38.96 -12.92 -10.87
CA LEU A 248 -39.04 -11.63 -11.56
C LEU A 248 -39.45 -11.90 -13.02
N ALA A 249 -40.51 -11.25 -13.49
CA ALA A 249 -41.00 -11.43 -14.86
C ALA A 249 -41.50 -10.09 -15.42
N SER A 250 -41.23 -9.86 -16.70
CA SER A 250 -41.77 -8.70 -17.43
C SER A 250 -43.26 -8.89 -17.69
N ASP A 251 -44.04 -7.81 -17.57
CA ASP A 251 -45.42 -7.78 -18.05
C ASP A 251 -45.46 -7.84 -19.59
N THR A 252 -46.53 -8.40 -20.12
CA THR A 252 -46.99 -8.29 -21.52
C THR A 252 -46.91 -6.89 -22.12
N GLU A 253 -47.10 -5.81 -21.35
CA GLU A 253 -47.00 -4.42 -21.84
C GLU A 253 -45.59 -3.82 -21.78
N GLY A 254 -44.65 -4.44 -21.04
CA GLY A 254 -43.23 -4.03 -20.97
C GLY A 254 -42.92 -2.84 -20.05
N ASP A 255 -43.92 -2.16 -19.48
CA ASP A 255 -43.72 -1.00 -18.59
C ASP A 255 -43.72 -1.37 -17.09
N HIS A 256 -44.08 -2.61 -16.76
CA HIS A 256 -44.17 -3.13 -15.41
C HIS A 256 -43.39 -4.44 -15.24
N LEU A 257 -42.89 -4.67 -14.02
CA LEU A 257 -42.38 -5.97 -13.59
C LEU A 257 -43.30 -6.61 -12.57
N GLN A 258 -43.55 -7.91 -12.76
CA GLN A 258 -44.13 -8.80 -11.78
C GLN A 258 -43.01 -9.31 -10.87
N VAL A 259 -43.09 -8.98 -9.59
CA VAL A 259 -42.12 -9.33 -8.55
C VAL A 259 -42.79 -10.25 -7.54
N ARG A 260 -42.27 -11.47 -7.41
CA ARG A 260 -42.66 -12.38 -6.32
C ARG A 260 -41.57 -12.40 -5.26
N ILE A 261 -41.92 -12.08 -4.03
CA ILE A 261 -41.01 -12.17 -2.87
C ILE A 261 -41.05 -13.56 -2.24
N ASP A 262 -40.00 -13.91 -1.50
CA ASP A 262 -39.78 -15.24 -0.91
C ASP A 262 -40.72 -15.57 0.26
N ALA A 263 -41.13 -14.55 1.01
CA ALA A 263 -42.03 -14.68 2.14
C ALA A 263 -42.94 -13.45 2.28
N PRO A 264 -44.18 -13.61 2.77
CA PRO A 264 -45.04 -12.48 3.03
C PRO A 264 -44.46 -11.59 4.15
N PRO A 265 -44.69 -10.27 4.12
CA PRO A 265 -44.30 -9.39 5.20
C PRO A 265 -44.89 -9.82 6.55
N ARG A 266 -44.14 -9.64 7.63
CA ARG A 266 -44.59 -10.04 8.98
C ARG A 266 -45.75 -9.19 9.48
N ASP A 267 -45.78 -7.93 9.09
CA ASP A 267 -46.79 -6.95 9.44
C ASP A 267 -46.89 -5.84 8.38
N ALA A 268 -47.84 -4.90 8.58
CA ALA A 268 -48.02 -3.77 7.68
C ALA A 268 -46.81 -2.81 7.63
N VAL A 269 -45.98 -2.77 8.68
CA VAL A 269 -44.81 -1.88 8.75
C VAL A 269 -43.67 -2.41 7.90
N SER A 270 -43.49 -3.74 7.87
CA SER A 270 -42.54 -4.46 7.04
C SER A 270 -43.04 -4.74 5.61
N GLY A 271 -44.27 -4.33 5.28
CA GLY A 271 -44.90 -4.60 3.99
C GLY A 271 -44.57 -3.63 2.86
N PHE A 272 -45.04 -3.98 1.66
CA PHE A 272 -44.89 -3.20 0.43
C PHE A 272 -46.26 -2.75 -0.08
N PRO A 273 -46.90 -1.76 0.56
CA PRO A 273 -48.24 -1.32 0.15
C PRO A 273 -48.23 -0.63 -1.22
N PRO A 274 -49.36 -0.62 -1.96
CA PRO A 274 -49.47 0.15 -3.18
C PRO A 274 -49.12 1.63 -2.96
N GLY A 275 -48.39 2.20 -3.91
CA GLY A 275 -47.89 3.57 -3.88
C GLY A 275 -46.51 3.74 -3.25
N CYS A 276 -45.97 2.74 -2.54
CA CYS A 276 -44.63 2.83 -1.98
C CYS A 276 -43.54 2.69 -3.05
N TRP A 277 -42.38 3.28 -2.78
CA TRP A 277 -41.21 3.19 -3.64
C TRP A 277 -40.31 2.04 -3.20
N VAL A 278 -39.84 1.27 -4.18
CA VAL A 278 -39.00 0.11 -3.98
C VAL A 278 -37.84 0.09 -4.96
N GLU A 279 -36.70 -0.39 -4.50
CA GLU A 279 -35.50 -0.57 -5.29
C GLU A 279 -35.21 -2.07 -5.47
N LEU A 280 -35.05 -2.50 -6.72
CA LEU A 280 -34.51 -3.82 -7.06
C LEU A 280 -33.00 -3.70 -7.22
N VAL A 281 -32.24 -4.39 -6.37
CA VAL A 281 -30.78 -4.34 -6.37
C VAL A 281 -30.18 -5.72 -6.15
N ASP A 282 -29.05 -5.96 -6.80
CA ASP A 282 -28.23 -7.14 -6.56
C ASP A 282 -26.82 -6.76 -6.07
N GLN A 283 -26.11 -7.77 -5.57
CA GLN A 283 -24.77 -7.60 -5.03
C GLN A 283 -23.75 -7.20 -6.11
N ALA A 284 -23.91 -7.65 -7.35
CA ALA A 284 -22.98 -7.33 -8.43
C ALA A 284 -23.03 -5.83 -8.80
N ARG A 285 -24.24 -5.26 -8.91
CA ARG A 285 -24.48 -3.82 -9.10
C ARG A 285 -23.94 -3.00 -7.94
N THR A 286 -24.26 -3.41 -6.71
CA THR A 286 -23.77 -2.75 -5.48
C THR A 286 -22.24 -2.65 -5.48
N ARG A 287 -21.54 -3.74 -5.85
CA ARG A 287 -20.07 -3.81 -5.89
C ARG A 287 -19.44 -3.05 -7.06
N ARG A 288 -20.21 -2.75 -8.12
CA ARG A 288 -19.79 -1.85 -9.20
C ARG A 288 -20.08 -0.38 -8.90
N GLY A 289 -20.81 -0.09 -7.82
CA GLY A 289 -21.24 1.27 -7.50
C GLY A 289 -22.38 1.77 -8.41
N GLU A 290 -23.16 0.84 -8.96
CA GLU A 290 -24.31 1.13 -9.81
C GLU A 290 -25.58 1.24 -8.96
N PRO A 291 -26.48 2.19 -9.25
CA PRO A 291 -27.79 2.26 -8.59
C PRO A 291 -28.62 1.01 -8.89
N GLY A 292 -29.47 0.63 -7.94
CA GLY A 292 -30.56 -0.31 -8.19
C GLY A 292 -31.65 0.32 -9.06
N PHE A 293 -32.63 -0.48 -9.46
CA PHE A 293 -33.78 0.03 -10.21
C PHE A 293 -34.86 0.50 -9.24
N LEU A 294 -35.08 1.81 -9.20
CA LEU A 294 -36.09 2.43 -8.34
C LEU A 294 -37.42 2.56 -9.08
N GLY A 295 -38.47 1.95 -8.54
CA GLY A 295 -39.82 1.99 -9.08
C GLY A 295 -40.88 2.03 -7.99
N ARG A 296 -42.13 2.18 -8.39
CA ARG A 296 -43.28 2.30 -7.52
C ARG A 296 -44.18 1.07 -7.60
N VAL A 297 -44.60 0.57 -6.44
CA VAL A 297 -45.53 -0.55 -6.34
C VAL A 297 -46.92 -0.07 -6.75
N SER A 298 -47.51 -0.65 -7.81
CA SER A 298 -48.87 -0.33 -8.25
C SER A 298 -49.90 -1.29 -7.66
N VAL A 299 -49.54 -2.57 -7.52
CA VAL A 299 -50.38 -3.62 -6.95
C VAL A 299 -49.56 -4.43 -5.96
N SER A 300 -50.18 -4.84 -4.86
CA SER A 300 -49.56 -5.67 -3.83
C SER A 300 -50.57 -6.68 -3.30
N SER A 301 -50.19 -7.96 -3.31
CA SER A 301 -51.02 -9.08 -2.86
C SER A 301 -50.14 -10.15 -2.19
N ASP A 302 -50.03 -10.09 -0.87
CA ASP A 302 -49.19 -10.96 -0.03
C ASP A 302 -47.72 -11.01 -0.48
N VAL A 303 -47.41 -11.91 -1.42
CA VAL A 303 -46.07 -12.13 -1.97
C VAL A 303 -45.90 -11.67 -3.41
N ASP A 304 -46.99 -11.34 -4.10
CA ASP A 304 -46.97 -10.90 -5.50
C ASP A 304 -47.14 -9.37 -5.56
N LEU A 305 -46.21 -8.70 -6.22
CA LEU A 305 -46.16 -7.25 -6.39
C LEU A 305 -46.05 -6.90 -7.89
N THR A 306 -46.73 -5.83 -8.30
CA THR A 306 -46.50 -5.19 -9.60
C THR A 306 -45.75 -3.89 -9.35
N VAL A 307 -44.59 -3.71 -9.99
CA VAL A 307 -43.75 -2.51 -9.88
C VAL A 307 -43.66 -1.82 -11.24
N GLY A 308 -43.81 -0.50 -11.26
CA GLY A 308 -43.71 0.36 -12.47
C GLY A 308 -43.26 1.77 -12.11
N GLU A 309 -43.62 2.78 -12.91
CA GLU A 309 -43.25 4.19 -12.68
C GLU A 309 -41.75 4.34 -12.34
N TRP A 310 -40.89 3.72 -13.14
CA TRP A 310 -39.45 3.67 -12.90
C TRP A 310 -38.82 5.07 -12.96
N ALA A 311 -37.94 5.38 -12.01
CA ALA A 311 -37.19 6.64 -11.99
C ALA A 311 -36.14 6.72 -13.12
N GLY A 312 -35.80 5.58 -13.72
CA GLY A 312 -34.90 5.43 -14.85
C GLY A 312 -35.48 4.49 -15.92
N PRO A 313 -34.64 3.86 -16.76
CA PRO A 313 -35.12 2.88 -17.73
C PRO A 313 -35.79 1.69 -17.01
N THR A 314 -36.84 1.14 -17.62
CA THR A 314 -37.49 -0.07 -17.13
C THR A 314 -36.48 -1.24 -17.12
N PRO A 315 -36.24 -1.89 -15.96
CA PRO A 315 -35.37 -3.05 -15.89
C PRO A 315 -35.96 -4.25 -16.61
N GLU A 316 -35.09 -5.07 -17.21
CA GLU A 316 -35.41 -6.43 -17.62
C GLU A 316 -34.91 -7.43 -16.56
N PRO A 317 -35.55 -8.61 -16.40
CA PRO A 317 -35.09 -9.61 -15.43
C PRO A 317 -33.64 -10.06 -15.59
N LEU A 318 -33.10 -10.00 -16.81
CA LEU A 318 -31.71 -10.36 -17.13
C LEU A 318 -30.69 -9.29 -16.68
N ASP A 319 -31.14 -8.09 -16.34
CA ASP A 319 -30.28 -7.01 -15.84
C ASP A 319 -29.85 -7.22 -14.38
N LEU A 320 -30.39 -8.24 -13.72
CA LEU A 320 -30.20 -8.54 -12.31
C LEU A 320 -29.67 -9.97 -12.10
N VAL A 321 -28.70 -10.11 -11.21
CA VAL A 321 -28.10 -11.40 -10.84
C VAL A 321 -28.58 -11.81 -9.45
N LYS A 322 -29.15 -13.02 -9.32
CA LYS A 322 -29.59 -13.52 -8.00
C LYS A 322 -28.41 -13.69 -7.02
N PRO A 323 -28.61 -13.45 -5.71
CA PRO A 323 -29.85 -13.02 -5.08
C PRO A 323 -30.19 -11.55 -5.36
N VAL A 324 -31.46 -11.28 -5.62
CA VAL A 324 -31.99 -9.92 -5.85
C VAL A 324 -32.78 -9.51 -4.61
N VAL A 325 -32.47 -8.34 -4.07
CA VAL A 325 -33.14 -7.76 -2.91
C VAL A 325 -34.10 -6.68 -3.38
N LEU A 326 -35.35 -6.77 -2.91
CA LEU A 326 -36.33 -5.70 -2.98
C LEU A 326 -36.23 -4.87 -1.71
N ARG A 327 -35.97 -3.57 -1.83
CA ARG A 327 -35.83 -2.66 -0.67
C ARG A 327 -36.85 -1.54 -0.75
N ARG A 328 -37.53 -1.24 0.36
CA ARG A 328 -38.46 -0.12 0.44
C ARG A 328 -37.76 1.18 0.78
N TRP A 329 -38.16 2.25 0.12
CA TRP A 329 -37.77 3.63 0.41
C TRP A 329 -39.00 4.45 0.83
N ASP A 330 -38.79 5.40 1.74
CA ASP A 330 -39.85 6.30 2.23
C ASP A 330 -39.91 7.61 1.44
N SER A 331 -38.90 7.89 0.60
CA SER A 331 -38.92 9.01 -0.35
C SER A 331 -39.94 8.81 -1.46
N GLU A 332 -40.48 9.92 -1.97
CA GLU A 332 -41.33 9.92 -3.16
C GLU A 332 -40.48 9.84 -4.44
N GLY A 333 -39.82 8.69 -4.62
CA GLY A 333 -38.90 8.44 -5.73
C GLY A 333 -37.49 8.97 -5.46
N ALA A 334 -36.75 9.18 -6.55
CA ALA A 334 -35.40 9.75 -6.51
C ALA A 334 -35.48 11.28 -6.48
N LEU A 335 -35.11 11.88 -5.35
CA LEU A 335 -35.17 13.33 -5.14
C LEU A 335 -33.86 13.98 -5.63
N PRO A 336 -33.91 15.16 -6.29
CA PRO A 336 -32.70 15.83 -6.74
C PRO A 336 -31.88 16.34 -5.55
N VAL A 337 -30.56 16.24 -5.65
CA VAL A 337 -29.64 16.92 -4.71
C VAL A 337 -29.53 18.39 -5.11
N GLU A 338 -30.23 19.26 -4.39
CA GLU A 338 -30.30 20.70 -4.65
C GLU A 338 -29.58 21.55 -3.59
N ASP A 339 -29.30 22.80 -3.97
CA ASP A 339 -28.78 23.80 -3.04
C ASP A 339 -29.86 24.27 -2.08
N GLY A 340 -29.65 24.03 -0.78
CA GLY A 340 -30.55 24.53 0.25
C GLY A 340 -31.03 23.44 1.20
N TRP A 341 -31.95 23.81 2.08
CA TRP A 341 -32.60 22.85 2.96
C TRP A 341 -33.72 22.15 2.19
N VAL A 342 -33.68 20.83 2.17
CA VAL A 342 -34.73 19.96 1.65
C VAL A 342 -35.48 19.37 2.83
N ASP A 343 -36.79 19.58 2.87
CA ASP A 343 -37.67 18.98 3.87
C ASP A 343 -37.92 17.52 3.51
N ILE A 344 -37.70 16.63 4.48
CA ILE A 344 -37.94 15.20 4.34
C ILE A 344 -39.33 14.88 4.88
N GLU A 345 -39.48 14.94 6.21
CA GLU A 345 -40.76 14.77 6.90
C GLU A 345 -40.65 15.12 8.39
N ASP A 346 -41.77 15.21 9.11
CA ASP A 346 -41.81 15.30 10.58
C ASP A 346 -40.90 16.39 11.20
N GLY A 347 -40.67 17.48 10.45
CA GLY A 347 -39.79 18.59 10.84
C GLY A 347 -38.30 18.34 10.60
N LEU A 348 -37.92 17.17 10.05
CA LEU A 348 -36.58 16.85 9.60
C LEU A 348 -36.30 17.49 8.24
N SER A 349 -35.20 18.24 8.18
CA SER A 349 -34.65 18.76 6.92
C SER A 349 -33.17 18.42 6.81
N VAL A 350 -32.70 18.24 5.59
CA VAL A 350 -31.28 18.01 5.29
C VAL A 350 -30.78 19.01 4.27
N GLN A 351 -29.47 19.22 4.26
CA GLN A 351 -28.82 20.03 3.24
C GLN A 351 -27.49 19.39 2.85
N PHE A 352 -27.30 19.23 1.55
CA PHE A 352 -26.03 18.79 0.97
C PHE A 352 -25.07 19.97 0.80
N SER A 353 -23.77 19.70 0.86
CA SER A 353 -22.75 20.69 0.51
C SER A 353 -22.78 20.99 -0.98
N THR A 354 -22.48 22.24 -1.35
CA THR A 354 -22.43 22.70 -2.75
C THR A 354 -21.24 22.13 -3.53
N SER A 355 -20.29 21.50 -2.84
CA SER A 355 -19.11 20.84 -3.41
C SER A 355 -18.98 19.40 -2.92
N GLY A 356 -18.09 18.64 -3.57
CA GLY A 356 -17.82 17.24 -3.28
C GLY A 356 -18.53 16.29 -4.25
N PHE A 357 -17.90 15.13 -4.44
CA PHE A 357 -18.36 14.07 -5.33
C PHE A 357 -19.51 13.29 -4.67
N ALA A 358 -20.60 13.07 -5.40
CA ALA A 358 -21.70 12.25 -4.94
C ALA A 358 -21.54 10.86 -5.53
N LYS A 359 -21.37 9.83 -4.70
CA LYS A 359 -21.26 8.44 -5.15
C LYS A 359 -22.52 7.68 -4.77
N CYS A 360 -23.01 6.83 -5.68
CA CYS A 360 -24.09 5.88 -5.38
C CYS A 360 -23.75 5.10 -4.09
N GLY A 361 -24.69 5.06 -3.14
CA GLY A 361 -24.53 4.37 -1.85
C GLY A 361 -23.94 5.22 -0.72
N ASP A 362 -23.40 6.42 -1.01
CA ASP A 362 -23.03 7.38 0.02
C ASP A 362 -24.26 7.72 0.84
N HIS A 363 -24.16 7.61 2.17
CA HIS A 363 -25.31 7.82 3.04
C HIS A 363 -24.95 8.44 4.36
N TRP A 364 -25.95 9.01 5.03
CA TRP A 364 -25.87 9.60 6.35
C TRP A 364 -26.96 9.03 7.23
N LEU A 365 -26.60 8.74 8.49
CA LEU A 365 -27.53 8.30 9.51
C LEU A 365 -27.93 9.49 10.39
N VAL A 366 -29.24 9.72 10.53
CA VAL A 366 -29.79 10.79 11.34
C VAL A 366 -30.69 10.20 12.42
N PRO A 367 -30.16 9.94 13.64
CA PRO A 367 -30.98 9.44 14.73
C PRO A 367 -31.96 10.51 15.20
N ALA A 368 -33.25 10.28 15.00
CA ALA A 368 -34.33 11.15 15.43
C ALA A 368 -34.96 10.61 16.72
N ARG A 369 -35.16 11.49 17.72
CA ARG A 369 -35.65 11.13 19.05
C ARG A 369 -36.88 11.93 19.40
N THR A 370 -37.91 11.26 19.92
CA THR A 370 -39.16 11.91 20.38
C THR A 370 -38.94 12.73 21.65
N VAL A 371 -37.90 12.42 22.41
CA VAL A 371 -37.47 13.15 23.61
C VAL A 371 -35.94 13.25 23.60
N LEU A 372 -35.41 14.48 23.57
CA LEU A 372 -33.99 14.76 23.83
C LEU A 372 -33.86 15.53 25.15
N THR A 373 -33.17 14.95 26.13
CA THR A 373 -32.86 15.65 27.38
C THR A 373 -31.65 16.57 27.16
N GLY A 374 -31.86 17.89 27.04
CA GLY A 374 -30.74 18.84 26.97
C GLY A 374 -30.99 20.18 26.28
N GLY A 375 -32.11 20.37 25.57
CA GLY A 375 -32.43 21.64 24.91
C GLY A 375 -33.90 21.75 24.53
N GLY A 376 -34.73 22.22 25.47
CA GLY A 376 -36.19 22.33 25.30
C GLY A 376 -36.90 20.97 25.41
N ALA A 377 -38.10 20.96 25.98
CA ALA A 377 -38.89 19.74 26.22
C ALA A 377 -39.54 19.17 24.94
N GLY A 378 -38.76 18.90 23.89
CA GLY A 378 -39.25 18.44 22.60
C GLY A 378 -38.34 17.42 21.90
N GLY A 379 -38.89 16.72 20.92
CA GLY A 379 -38.14 15.83 20.04
C GLY A 379 -37.16 16.58 19.14
N GLY A 380 -36.09 15.91 18.70
CA GLY A 380 -35.10 16.46 17.78
C GLY A 380 -34.20 15.37 17.18
N VAL A 381 -33.04 15.77 16.66
CA VAL A 381 -32.05 14.83 16.07
C VAL A 381 -30.73 14.85 16.84
N GLU A 382 -30.09 13.69 16.95
CA GLU A 382 -28.73 13.54 17.47
C GLU A 382 -27.72 13.92 16.36
N TRP A 383 -27.64 15.20 16.02
CA TRP A 383 -26.73 15.73 15.00
C TRP A 383 -25.72 16.73 15.60
N PRO A 384 -24.42 16.64 15.28
CA PRO A 384 -23.43 17.62 15.75
C PRO A 384 -23.72 19.04 15.29
N THR A 385 -23.59 20.00 16.20
CA THR A 385 -23.77 21.43 15.94
C THR A 385 -22.53 22.21 16.35
N ASP A 386 -22.21 23.26 15.59
CA ASP A 386 -21.21 24.28 15.91
C ASP A 386 -21.88 25.66 16.07
N ASP A 387 -21.08 26.71 16.27
CA ASP A 387 -21.56 28.10 16.43
C ASP A 387 -22.38 28.62 15.24
N ARG A 388 -22.29 27.97 14.06
CA ARG A 388 -23.01 28.31 12.82
C ARG A 388 -24.22 27.40 12.58
N GLY A 389 -24.53 26.50 13.50
CA GLY A 389 -25.64 25.55 13.43
C GLY A 389 -25.19 24.12 13.16
N PRO A 390 -26.05 23.29 12.53
CA PRO A 390 -25.70 21.91 12.21
C PRO A 390 -24.45 21.81 11.33
N SER A 391 -23.49 20.99 11.74
CA SER A 391 -22.22 20.81 11.04
C SER A 391 -22.37 19.88 9.84
N TYR A 392 -21.59 20.13 8.79
CA TYR A 392 -21.49 19.23 7.63
C TYR A 392 -20.62 18.01 7.94
N LEU A 393 -21.20 16.82 7.83
CA LEU A 393 -20.51 15.55 8.05
C LEU A 393 -20.26 14.81 6.74
N PRO A 394 -19.13 14.08 6.62
CA PRO A 394 -18.94 13.15 5.50
C PRO A 394 -19.96 12.01 5.58
N PRO A 395 -20.14 11.21 4.51
CA PRO A 395 -21.00 10.04 4.55
C PRO A 395 -20.57 9.06 5.64
N ASP A 396 -21.55 8.40 6.28
CA ASP A 396 -21.38 7.15 7.02
C ASP A 396 -21.13 5.94 6.10
N GLY A 397 -21.11 6.21 4.79
CA GLY A 397 -20.91 5.34 3.63
C GLY A 397 -19.78 4.32 3.71
N ILE A 398 -19.78 3.46 2.68
CA ILE A 398 -18.67 2.54 2.45
C ILE A 398 -17.44 3.38 2.08
N VAL A 399 -16.39 3.28 2.89
CA VAL A 399 -15.08 3.87 2.58
C VAL A 399 -14.31 2.85 1.75
N HIS A 400 -13.77 3.32 0.63
CA HIS A 400 -12.91 2.55 -0.26
C HIS A 400 -11.47 3.00 -0.07
N ASP A 401 -10.57 2.03 0.06
CA ASP A 401 -9.14 2.23 0.15
C ASP A 401 -8.45 1.59 -1.05
N TYR A 402 -7.38 2.24 -1.53
CA TYR A 402 -6.76 1.91 -2.81
C TYR A 402 -5.26 1.64 -2.69
N ALA A 403 -4.76 0.70 -3.49
CA ALA A 403 -3.32 0.47 -3.64
C ALA A 403 -2.97 0.12 -5.08
N ALA A 404 -2.03 0.86 -5.69
CA ALA A 404 -1.45 0.43 -6.97
C ALA A 404 -0.64 -0.85 -6.75
N ILE A 405 -0.86 -1.86 -7.60
CA ILE A 405 -0.18 -3.17 -7.50
C ILE A 405 0.69 -3.47 -8.73
N ALA A 406 0.40 -2.88 -9.90
CA ALA A 406 1.28 -2.99 -11.07
C ALA A 406 1.06 -1.86 -12.09
N LEU A 407 2.06 -1.64 -12.93
CA LEU A 407 1.94 -0.87 -14.16
C LEU A 407 2.06 -1.80 -15.36
N LEU A 408 1.15 -1.67 -16.33
CA LEU A 408 1.14 -2.46 -17.55
C LEU A 408 1.08 -1.56 -18.78
N ASP A 409 1.68 -2.01 -19.88
CA ASP A 409 1.45 -1.45 -21.22
C ASP A 409 0.54 -2.38 -22.01
N LEU A 410 -0.46 -1.79 -22.67
CA LEU A 410 -1.28 -2.44 -23.69
C LEU A 410 -0.84 -1.95 -25.07
N ARG A 411 -0.48 -2.90 -25.94
CA ARG A 411 -0.21 -2.65 -27.37
C ARG A 411 -0.75 -3.80 -28.21
N ASP A 412 -1.54 -3.51 -29.23
CA ASP A 412 -2.08 -4.53 -30.15
C ASP A 412 -2.80 -5.69 -29.42
N ARG A 413 -3.55 -5.39 -28.33
CA ARG A 413 -4.22 -6.38 -27.44
C ARG A 413 -3.29 -7.28 -26.63
N LEU A 414 -2.01 -6.94 -26.57
CA LEU A 414 -1.00 -7.66 -25.80
C LEU A 414 -0.57 -6.82 -24.60
N TRP A 415 -0.59 -7.44 -23.43
CA TRP A 415 -0.26 -6.84 -22.14
C TRP A 415 1.16 -7.21 -21.74
N THR A 416 1.93 -6.20 -21.34
CA THR A 416 3.28 -6.37 -20.78
C THR A 416 3.35 -5.66 -19.44
N ARG A 417 3.83 -6.34 -18.40
CA ARG A 417 4.04 -5.71 -17.09
C ARG A 417 5.33 -4.90 -17.13
N MET A 418 5.24 -3.68 -16.64
CA MET A 418 6.28 -2.66 -16.71
C MET A 418 6.87 -2.39 -15.33
N ALA A 419 6.07 -2.50 -14.28
CA ALA A 419 6.53 -2.50 -12.90
C ALA A 419 5.60 -3.34 -12.01
N ASP A 420 6.17 -3.97 -10.99
CA ASP A 420 5.44 -4.46 -9.81
C ASP A 420 5.43 -3.32 -8.79
N CYS A 421 4.26 -2.78 -8.47
CA CYS A 421 4.12 -1.61 -7.59
C CYS A 421 3.83 -2.02 -6.14
N ARG A 422 3.75 -3.32 -5.86
CA ARG A 422 3.46 -3.81 -4.51
C ARG A 422 4.63 -3.53 -3.59
N ALA A 423 4.32 -2.92 -2.45
CA ALA A 423 5.24 -2.92 -1.33
C ALA A 423 5.24 -4.30 -0.67
N THR A 424 6.39 -4.74 -0.16
CA THR A 424 6.48 -5.94 0.68
C THR A 424 7.13 -5.59 2.00
N PHE A 425 6.72 -6.29 3.07
CA PHE A 425 7.26 -6.07 4.40
C PHE A 425 7.65 -7.40 5.05
N ALA A 426 8.82 -7.38 5.70
CA ALA A 426 9.19 -8.43 6.63
C ALA A 426 8.38 -8.27 7.93
N PRO A 427 8.08 -9.35 8.66
CA PRO A 427 7.51 -9.24 10.00
C PRO A 427 8.31 -8.25 10.85
N LEU A 428 7.63 -7.42 11.65
CA LEU A 428 8.27 -6.36 12.48
C LEU A 428 9.48 -6.86 13.29
N ALA A 429 9.42 -8.07 13.83
CA ALA A 429 10.53 -8.67 14.59
C ALA A 429 11.78 -9.00 13.74
N GLN A 430 11.64 -9.00 12.41
CA GLN A 430 12.67 -9.29 11.42
C GLN A 430 13.02 -8.06 10.56
N ALA A 431 12.24 -6.98 10.65
CA ALA A 431 12.47 -5.76 9.89
C ALA A 431 13.81 -5.13 10.29
N ARG A 432 14.67 -4.91 9.30
CA ARG A 432 15.93 -4.16 9.44
C ARG A 432 15.76 -2.81 8.74
N ALA A 433 16.55 -1.81 9.14
CA ALA A 433 16.55 -0.53 8.45
C ALA A 433 17.02 -0.72 6.99
N ASP A 434 16.36 -0.05 6.04
CA ASP A 434 16.81 0.00 4.65
C ASP A 434 18.16 0.73 4.59
N PRO A 435 19.25 0.09 4.12
CA PRO A 435 20.56 0.73 3.99
C PRO A 435 20.55 1.95 3.05
N ALA A 436 19.63 2.00 2.07
CA ALA A 436 19.48 3.11 1.13
C ALA A 436 18.66 4.28 1.71
N SER A 437 18.06 4.12 2.89
CA SER A 437 17.32 5.20 3.55
C SER A 437 18.26 6.33 3.98
N HIS A 438 17.84 7.58 3.82
CA HIS A 438 18.54 8.74 4.38
C HIS A 438 18.55 8.75 5.93
N VAL A 439 17.75 7.86 6.55
CA VAL A 439 17.74 7.61 8.00
C VAL A 439 18.61 6.40 8.37
N ALA A 440 19.27 5.76 7.39
CA ALA A 440 20.15 4.63 7.61
C ALA A 440 21.30 5.03 8.57
N PRO A 441 21.59 4.20 9.58
CA PRO A 441 22.51 4.59 10.64
C PRO A 441 23.99 4.63 10.24
N GLY A 442 24.38 4.06 9.09
CA GLY A 442 25.77 4.02 8.60
C GLY A 442 25.91 4.34 7.11
N LEU A 443 27.10 4.80 6.70
CA LEU A 443 27.52 4.99 5.30
C LEU A 443 28.13 3.67 4.83
N HIS A 444 27.55 3.00 3.84
CA HIS A 444 27.96 1.64 3.46
C HIS A 444 28.92 1.65 2.27
N VAL A 445 29.84 0.68 2.24
CA VAL A 445 30.61 0.38 1.02
C VAL A 445 29.75 -0.46 0.09
N GLU A 446 29.50 0.01 -1.12
CA GLU A 446 28.77 -0.73 -2.15
C GLU A 446 29.71 -1.56 -3.02
N ARG A 447 30.90 -1.01 -3.32
CA ARG A 447 31.82 -1.62 -4.29
C ARG A 447 33.26 -1.20 -4.09
N VAL A 448 34.19 -2.12 -4.33
CA VAL A 448 35.62 -1.83 -4.54
C VAL A 448 35.96 -2.11 -6.00
N GLY A 449 36.78 -1.27 -6.62
CA GLY A 449 37.09 -1.36 -8.05
C GLY A 449 38.49 -0.89 -8.43
N LEU A 450 38.85 -1.19 -9.67
CA LEU A 450 40.07 -0.68 -10.31
C LEU A 450 39.77 0.66 -11.01
N ALA A 451 40.57 1.70 -10.75
CA ALA A 451 40.27 3.05 -11.24
C ALA A 451 40.22 3.15 -12.78
N ARG A 452 41.10 2.41 -13.47
CA ARG A 452 41.19 2.46 -14.95
C ARG A 452 40.12 1.64 -15.65
N SER A 453 39.89 0.40 -15.23
CA SER A 453 38.96 -0.52 -15.90
C SER A 453 37.54 -0.46 -15.34
N ARG A 454 37.36 0.15 -14.15
CA ARG A 454 36.14 0.14 -13.33
C ARG A 454 35.63 -1.24 -12.93
N SER A 455 36.34 -2.31 -13.30
CA SER A 455 35.97 -3.68 -12.93
C SER A 455 36.05 -3.87 -11.40
N ARG A 456 35.22 -4.76 -10.87
CA ARG A 456 35.08 -5.00 -9.42
C ARG A 456 36.31 -5.73 -8.87
N LEU A 457 36.92 -5.18 -7.84
CA LEU A 457 38.00 -5.83 -7.10
C LEU A 457 37.39 -6.65 -5.96
N GLU A 458 37.22 -7.95 -6.18
CA GLU A 458 36.74 -8.88 -5.16
C GLU A 458 37.92 -9.50 -4.41
N ASN A 459 37.63 -10.13 -3.26
CA ASN A 459 38.62 -10.88 -2.52
C ASN A 459 39.27 -11.96 -3.41
N ASP A 460 40.57 -12.19 -3.18
CA ASP A 460 41.39 -13.15 -3.92
C ASP A 460 41.59 -12.84 -5.42
N ARG A 461 41.07 -11.71 -5.93
CA ARG A 461 41.32 -11.30 -7.33
C ARG A 461 42.80 -11.01 -7.53
N ARG A 462 43.34 -11.48 -8.67
CA ARG A 462 44.68 -11.11 -9.15
C ARG A 462 44.63 -9.83 -9.97
N ILE A 463 45.59 -8.96 -9.73
CA ILE A 463 45.76 -7.71 -10.47
C ILE A 463 47.23 -7.52 -10.84
N THR A 464 47.43 -6.79 -11.92
CA THR A 464 48.77 -6.43 -12.41
C THR A 464 49.31 -5.19 -11.72
N GLN A 465 50.62 -4.99 -11.79
CA GLN A 465 51.27 -3.75 -11.39
C GLN A 465 50.62 -2.52 -12.07
N VAL A 466 50.30 -2.61 -13.37
CA VAL A 466 49.70 -1.50 -14.12
C VAL A 466 48.33 -1.11 -13.56
N GLU A 467 47.53 -2.11 -13.17
CA GLU A 467 46.21 -1.88 -12.57
C GLU A 467 46.32 -1.24 -11.19
N LEU A 468 47.22 -1.74 -10.32
CA LEU A 468 47.44 -1.15 -9.01
C LEU A 468 47.96 0.29 -9.12
N MET A 469 48.87 0.55 -10.04
CA MET A 469 49.45 1.89 -10.25
C MET A 469 48.47 2.88 -10.84
N ALA A 470 47.44 2.42 -11.57
CA ALA A 470 46.38 3.30 -12.05
C ALA A 470 45.42 3.76 -10.93
N GLY A 471 45.40 3.07 -9.79
CA GLY A 471 44.62 3.42 -8.61
C GLY A 471 43.43 2.49 -8.35
N LEU A 472 42.85 2.63 -7.15
CA LEU A 472 41.74 1.82 -6.63
C LEU A 472 40.58 2.74 -6.23
N THR A 473 39.35 2.29 -6.44
CA THR A 473 38.13 3.03 -6.07
C THR A 473 37.32 2.28 -5.02
N VAL A 474 36.67 3.02 -4.14
CA VAL A 474 35.68 2.51 -3.19
C VAL A 474 34.42 3.37 -3.31
N GLU A 475 33.29 2.74 -3.62
CA GLU A 475 32.00 3.39 -3.82
C GLU A 475 31.10 3.22 -2.60
N PHE A 476 30.30 4.23 -2.31
CA PHE A 476 29.42 4.31 -1.16
C PHE A 476 27.99 4.68 -1.57
N ASP A 477 27.03 4.36 -0.70
CA ASP A 477 25.61 4.76 -0.78
C ASP A 477 25.35 6.23 -0.35
N GLY A 478 26.41 7.05 -0.34
CA GLY A 478 26.42 8.44 0.10
C GLY A 478 27.72 9.13 -0.31
N THR A 479 27.86 10.42 -0.03
CA THR A 479 29.07 11.18 -0.40
C THR A 479 30.08 11.11 0.74
N PRO A 480 31.21 10.38 0.61
CA PRO A 480 32.15 10.19 1.70
C PRO A 480 32.97 11.46 1.97
N VAL A 481 33.07 11.85 3.23
CA VAL A 481 33.89 12.95 3.72
C VAL A 481 34.92 12.39 4.73
N PRO A 482 36.21 12.35 4.37
CA PRO A 482 37.27 11.99 5.29
C PRO A 482 37.38 12.96 6.48
N LEU A 483 37.53 12.42 7.68
CA LEU A 483 37.76 13.14 8.93
C LEU A 483 39.24 13.03 9.34
N GLY A 484 39.96 14.15 9.39
CA GLY A 484 41.34 14.18 9.84
C GLY A 484 42.11 15.46 9.47
N GLY A 485 43.21 15.70 10.18
CA GLY A 485 44.20 16.73 9.82
C GLY A 485 45.21 16.22 8.78
N PRO A 486 46.07 17.11 8.22
CA PRO A 486 47.06 16.73 7.20
C PRO A 486 47.94 15.57 7.69
N GLY A 487 48.06 14.52 6.87
CA GLY A 487 48.94 13.37 7.11
C GLY A 487 48.27 12.06 7.55
N ARG A 488 46.94 12.02 7.76
CA ARG A 488 46.20 10.77 8.03
C ARG A 488 45.30 10.41 6.84
N SER A 489 45.67 9.39 6.07
CA SER A 489 44.83 8.89 4.98
C SER A 489 43.70 8.02 5.55
N PRO A 490 42.42 8.23 5.16
CA PRO A 490 41.31 7.38 5.59
C PRO A 490 41.38 5.98 4.96
N LEU A 491 42.07 5.85 3.82
CA LEU A 491 42.22 4.62 3.03
C LEU A 491 43.71 4.29 2.88
N THR A 492 44.07 3.06 3.20
CA THR A 492 45.45 2.55 3.12
C THR A 492 45.52 1.31 2.25
N VAL A 493 46.60 1.16 1.50
CA VAL A 493 46.92 -0.03 0.72
C VAL A 493 48.25 -0.58 1.22
N THR A 494 48.25 -1.85 1.63
CA THR A 494 49.40 -2.52 2.23
C THR A 494 49.83 -3.69 1.39
N LEU A 495 51.14 -3.81 1.15
CA LEU A 495 51.78 -4.95 0.53
C LEU A 495 52.48 -5.82 1.58
N ASP A 496 52.17 -7.11 1.66
CA ASP A 496 52.79 -8.02 2.63
C ASP A 496 54.11 -8.60 2.11
N LEU A 497 55.16 -7.77 2.11
CA LEU A 497 56.47 -8.14 1.58
C LEU A 497 57.08 -9.34 2.32
N PRO A 498 57.68 -10.31 1.62
CA PRO A 498 58.45 -11.36 2.27
C PRO A 498 59.66 -10.77 2.99
N HIS A 499 59.93 -11.27 4.20
CA HIS A 499 61.15 -11.01 4.92
C HIS A 499 62.10 -12.17 4.70
N PHE A 500 63.07 -11.99 3.81
CA PHE A 500 63.99 -13.05 3.41
C PHE A 500 65.06 -13.28 4.47
N GLU A 501 65.55 -14.52 4.58
CA GLU A 501 66.65 -14.88 5.45
C GLU A 501 67.91 -14.06 5.14
N SER A 502 68.19 -13.83 3.84
CA SER A 502 69.30 -12.99 3.38
C SER A 502 69.25 -11.54 3.88
N ASP A 503 68.07 -11.03 4.25
CA ASP A 503 67.91 -9.66 4.76
C ASP A 503 68.37 -9.56 6.23
N VAL A 504 68.50 -10.70 6.93
CA VAL A 504 68.78 -10.79 8.37
C VAL A 504 70.12 -11.48 8.65
N ILE A 505 70.45 -12.51 7.88
CA ILE A 505 71.62 -13.36 8.07
C ILE A 505 72.58 -13.18 6.90
N HIS A 506 73.81 -12.75 7.20
CA HIS A 506 74.84 -12.59 6.18
C HIS A 506 75.21 -13.95 5.56
N GLY A 507 74.96 -14.11 4.26
CA GLY A 507 75.14 -15.37 3.54
C GLY A 507 73.95 -16.34 3.59
N GLY A 508 72.79 -15.89 4.12
CA GLY A 508 71.53 -16.65 4.09
C GLY A 508 70.94 -16.80 2.69
N ASP A 509 69.98 -17.72 2.53
CA ASP A 509 69.36 -17.98 1.23
C ASP A 509 68.45 -16.80 0.83
N ILE A 510 68.65 -16.30 -0.39
CA ILE A 510 67.90 -15.18 -0.95
C ILE A 510 66.44 -15.51 -1.25
N ARG A 511 66.06 -16.79 -1.21
CA ARG A 511 64.70 -17.29 -1.48
C ARG A 511 63.97 -17.80 -0.24
N LEU A 512 64.68 -18.01 0.88
CA LEU A 512 64.05 -18.51 2.10
C LEU A 512 63.33 -17.38 2.83
N VAL A 513 62.02 -17.53 3.07
CA VAL A 513 61.18 -16.51 3.72
C VAL A 513 60.99 -16.84 5.20
N LEU A 514 61.35 -15.91 6.09
CA LEU A 514 61.19 -16.04 7.54
C LEU A 514 59.82 -15.53 8.04
N GLY A 515 59.18 -14.64 7.29
CA GLY A 515 57.89 -14.04 7.63
C GLY A 515 57.48 -12.96 6.63
N THR A 516 56.50 -12.13 6.97
CA THR A 516 56.07 -10.98 6.16
C THR A 516 56.28 -9.66 6.90
N ARG A 517 56.56 -8.59 6.14
CA ARG A 517 56.64 -7.21 6.63
C ARG A 517 55.65 -6.34 5.83
N PRO A 518 54.74 -5.61 6.50
CA PRO A 518 53.79 -4.76 5.80
C PRO A 518 54.51 -3.51 5.25
N LEU A 519 54.34 -3.26 3.96
CA LEU A 519 54.69 -1.99 3.32
C LEU A 519 53.39 -1.25 2.99
N VAL A 520 53.06 -0.24 3.80
CA VAL A 520 51.96 0.68 3.47
C VAL A 520 52.42 1.60 2.35
N LEU A 521 51.73 1.54 1.22
CA LEU A 521 52.04 2.37 0.07
C LEU A 521 51.59 3.81 0.34
N ASP A 522 52.50 4.76 0.11
CA ASP A 522 52.17 6.17 0.11
C ASP A 522 51.26 6.49 -1.07
N GLY A 523 50.15 7.17 -0.79
CA GLY A 523 49.11 7.41 -1.78
C GLY A 523 48.19 8.57 -1.44
N ILE A 524 47.62 9.14 -2.49
CA ILE A 524 46.72 10.28 -2.45
C ILE A 524 45.30 9.76 -2.54
N VAL A 525 44.45 10.17 -1.60
CA VAL A 525 43.01 9.87 -1.61
C VAL A 525 42.23 11.11 -2.02
N THR A 526 41.41 10.99 -3.05
CA THR A 526 40.50 12.05 -3.51
C THR A 526 39.04 11.58 -3.43
N VAL A 527 38.14 12.50 -3.10
CA VAL A 527 36.68 12.25 -3.11
C VAL A 527 36.13 12.61 -4.49
N GLU A 528 35.47 11.67 -5.15
CA GLU A 528 34.81 11.86 -6.44
C GLU A 528 33.32 11.44 -6.32
N ARG A 529 32.43 12.40 -6.05
CA ARG A 529 30.99 12.16 -5.77
C ARG A 529 30.84 11.14 -4.63
N THR A 530 30.30 9.97 -4.91
CA THR A 530 30.06 8.88 -3.96
C THR A 530 31.25 7.92 -3.84
N GLN A 531 32.46 8.34 -4.25
CA GLN A 531 33.62 7.45 -4.32
C GLN A 531 34.85 8.03 -3.65
N LEU A 532 35.63 7.17 -2.98
CA LEU A 532 37.02 7.44 -2.66
C LEU A 532 37.91 6.82 -3.73
N LEU A 533 38.79 7.63 -4.31
CA LEU A 533 39.81 7.21 -5.26
C LEU A 533 41.18 7.30 -4.59
N TRP A 534 41.87 6.17 -4.51
CA TRP A 534 43.25 6.07 -4.06
C TRP A 534 44.19 5.93 -5.25
N ARG A 535 45.27 6.72 -5.28
CA ARG A 535 46.37 6.61 -6.25
C ARG A 535 47.71 6.61 -5.54
N PRO A 536 48.69 5.79 -5.96
CA PRO A 536 50.05 5.87 -5.42
C PRO A 536 50.68 7.22 -5.74
N THR A 537 51.62 7.67 -4.91
CA THR A 537 52.44 8.85 -5.23
C THR A 537 53.43 8.55 -6.36
N ASP A 538 53.95 9.60 -7.02
CA ASP A 538 54.95 9.47 -8.09
C ASP A 538 56.18 8.65 -7.63
N VAL A 539 56.59 8.82 -6.36
CA VAL A 539 57.70 8.06 -5.78
C VAL A 539 57.40 6.57 -5.73
N VAL A 540 56.19 6.18 -5.29
CA VAL A 540 55.78 4.77 -5.28
C VAL A 540 55.67 4.24 -6.71
N HIS A 541 55.08 5.02 -7.61
CA HIS A 541 54.92 4.66 -9.01
C HIS A 541 56.27 4.37 -9.70
N ASP A 542 57.25 5.25 -9.54
CA ASP A 542 58.57 5.14 -10.17
C ASP A 542 59.41 3.98 -9.62
N ASN A 543 59.21 3.59 -8.35
CA ASN A 543 60.00 2.55 -7.71
C ASN A 543 59.34 1.16 -7.74
N MET A 544 58.04 1.06 -8.03
CA MET A 544 57.30 -0.20 -7.98
C MET A 544 57.86 -1.26 -8.93
N ALA A 545 58.30 -0.87 -10.13
CA ALA A 545 58.85 -1.81 -11.11
C ALA A 545 60.13 -2.49 -10.60
N ASN A 546 60.99 -1.73 -9.92
CA ASN A 546 62.22 -2.27 -9.32
C ASN A 546 61.90 -3.23 -8.18
N LEU A 547 60.91 -2.90 -7.34
CA LEU A 547 60.46 -3.77 -6.25
C LEU A 547 59.90 -5.09 -6.79
N VAL A 548 59.00 -5.04 -7.78
CA VAL A 548 58.43 -6.22 -8.43
C VAL A 548 59.53 -7.08 -9.05
N SER A 549 60.49 -6.47 -9.74
CA SER A 549 61.61 -7.19 -10.36
C SER A 549 62.51 -7.88 -9.33
N ASP A 550 62.89 -7.20 -8.23
CA ASP A 550 63.72 -7.80 -7.17
C ASP A 550 63.00 -8.98 -6.50
N LEU A 551 61.71 -8.84 -6.19
CA LEU A 551 60.91 -9.92 -5.61
C LEU A 551 60.74 -11.10 -6.56
N HIS A 552 60.53 -10.84 -7.85
CA HIS A 552 60.43 -11.88 -8.87
C HIS A 552 61.74 -12.66 -9.02
N GLU A 553 62.89 -11.98 -9.05
CA GLU A 553 64.22 -12.63 -9.10
C GLU A 553 64.46 -13.53 -7.88
N ARG A 554 63.92 -13.14 -6.72
CA ARG A 554 63.93 -13.91 -5.47
C ARG A 554 62.88 -15.03 -5.42
N GLY A 555 62.10 -15.23 -6.49
CA GLY A 555 61.15 -16.33 -6.63
C GLY A 555 59.75 -16.07 -6.04
N VAL A 556 59.38 -14.81 -5.83
CA VAL A 556 58.02 -14.44 -5.42
C VAL A 556 57.14 -14.34 -6.66
N GLU A 557 56.10 -15.16 -6.74
CA GLU A 557 55.17 -15.19 -7.89
C GLU A 557 54.00 -14.21 -7.72
N GLN A 558 53.53 -14.02 -6.49
CA GLN A 558 52.40 -13.16 -6.15
C GLN A 558 52.56 -12.60 -4.74
N LEU A 559 51.89 -11.48 -4.47
CA LEU A 559 51.95 -10.79 -3.19
C LEU A 559 50.56 -10.46 -2.68
N LEU A 560 50.30 -10.78 -1.41
CA LEU A 560 49.06 -10.41 -0.76
C LEU A 560 49.04 -8.90 -0.53
N CYS A 561 47.93 -8.29 -0.93
CA CYS A 561 47.66 -6.88 -0.76
C CYS A 561 46.38 -6.71 0.04
N THR A 562 46.37 -5.72 0.94
CA THR A 562 45.17 -5.36 1.72
C THR A 562 44.83 -3.90 1.50
N LEU A 563 43.57 -3.62 1.19
CA LEU A 563 42.99 -2.27 1.24
C LEU A 563 42.16 -2.15 2.52
N ARG A 564 42.38 -1.08 3.29
CA ARG A 564 41.66 -0.81 4.54
C ARG A 564 41.17 0.62 4.63
N ILE A 565 39.97 0.81 5.14
CA ILE A 565 39.39 2.12 5.47
C ILE A 565 39.07 2.17 6.96
N ASP A 566 39.51 3.24 7.64
CA ASP A 566 39.17 3.47 9.05
C ASP A 566 37.75 4.01 9.15
N GLY A 567 36.88 3.22 9.80
CA GLY A 567 35.45 3.46 9.92
C GLY A 567 35.10 4.77 10.61
N ARG A 568 35.98 5.25 11.49
CA ARG A 568 35.78 6.49 12.26
C ARG A 568 36.35 7.71 11.54
N SER A 569 36.96 7.50 10.39
CA SER A 569 37.59 8.54 9.58
C SER A 569 36.79 8.92 8.34
N VAL A 570 35.60 8.37 8.12
CA VAL A 570 34.76 8.69 6.97
C VAL A 570 33.31 8.83 7.42
N VAL A 571 32.66 9.93 7.02
CA VAL A 571 31.23 10.21 7.26
C VAL A 571 30.53 10.61 5.98
N ASP A 572 29.20 10.61 5.97
CA ASP A 572 28.41 11.19 4.89
C ASP A 572 28.45 12.73 4.92
N SER A 573 28.43 13.37 3.75
CA SER A 573 28.47 14.83 3.62
C SER A 573 27.25 15.54 4.20
N ASP A 574 26.08 14.94 4.01
CA ASP A 574 24.80 15.55 4.38
C ASP A 574 24.41 15.14 5.81
N HIS A 575 24.96 14.02 6.29
CA HIS A 575 24.69 13.44 7.61
C HIS A 575 26.00 13.14 8.37
N PRO A 576 26.61 14.11 9.06
CA PRO A 576 27.92 13.95 9.70
C PRO A 576 27.97 12.92 10.85
N TYR A 577 26.82 12.42 11.31
CA TYR A 577 26.72 11.33 12.30
C TYR A 577 26.57 9.93 11.66
N ARG A 578 26.41 9.86 10.32
CA ARG A 578 26.41 8.64 9.52
C ARG A 578 27.87 8.28 9.20
N MET A 579 28.53 7.63 10.15
CA MET A 579 29.89 7.11 10.00
C MET A 579 29.90 5.88 9.09
N LEU A 580 31.06 5.57 8.52
CA LEU A 580 31.26 4.36 7.73
C LEU A 580 30.85 3.10 8.50
N ASN A 581 29.95 2.31 7.91
CA ASN A 581 29.78 0.90 8.21
C ASN A 581 30.72 0.10 7.32
N GLY A 582 31.92 -0.18 7.81
CA GLY A 582 32.91 -0.97 7.11
C GLY A 582 32.73 -2.48 7.25
N LEU A 583 31.68 -2.96 7.93
CA LEU A 583 31.48 -4.39 8.04
C LEU A 583 31.26 -4.99 6.65
N ALA A 584 32.04 -6.01 6.31
CA ALA A 584 31.86 -6.83 5.12
C ALA A 584 31.56 -8.26 5.55
N ILE A 585 30.52 -8.86 4.98
CA ILE A 585 30.22 -10.28 5.22
C ILE A 585 30.96 -11.10 4.17
N HIS A 586 31.69 -12.12 4.64
CA HIS A 586 32.47 -13.01 3.80
C HIS A 586 31.79 -14.37 3.70
N GLY A 587 31.58 -14.85 2.47
CA GLY A 587 31.08 -16.20 2.17
C GLY A 587 32.16 -17.04 1.48
N ALA A 588 32.16 -18.35 1.71
CA ALA A 588 33.03 -19.25 0.95
C ALA A 588 32.35 -19.66 -0.36
N ARG A 589 33.03 -19.52 -1.50
CA ARG A 589 32.56 -20.03 -2.80
C ARG A 589 32.95 -21.49 -3.00
N ALA A 590 32.26 -22.16 -3.91
CA ALA A 590 32.50 -23.57 -4.24
C ALA A 590 33.90 -23.81 -4.85
N ASP A 591 34.54 -22.79 -5.42
CA ASP A 591 35.90 -22.84 -5.98
C ASP A 591 37.00 -22.56 -4.96
N GLY A 592 36.65 -22.34 -3.68
CA GLY A 592 37.58 -22.04 -2.59
C GLY A 592 37.96 -20.57 -2.45
N THR A 593 37.43 -19.67 -3.30
CA THR A 593 37.61 -18.23 -3.13
C THR A 593 36.61 -17.65 -2.13
N VAL A 594 36.89 -16.45 -1.61
CA VAL A 594 36.00 -15.76 -0.69
C VAL A 594 35.17 -14.71 -1.43
N GLU A 595 33.84 -14.79 -1.31
CA GLU A 595 32.97 -13.72 -1.77
C GLU A 595 32.79 -12.65 -0.71
N GLN A 596 32.58 -11.42 -1.17
CA GLN A 596 32.30 -10.28 -0.32
C GLN A 596 30.88 -9.77 -0.61
N LEU A 597 30.01 -9.86 0.39
CA LEU A 597 28.63 -9.39 0.34
C LEU A 597 28.58 -7.94 0.83
N LEU A 598 28.23 -7.04 -0.08
CA LEU A 598 28.12 -5.59 0.12
C LEU A 598 26.90 -5.04 -0.63
N PRO A 599 26.25 -3.96 -0.15
CA PRO A 599 26.48 -3.36 1.17
C PRO A 599 25.97 -4.28 2.31
N THR A 600 26.51 -4.10 3.51
CA THR A 600 25.91 -4.67 4.72
C THR A 600 24.70 -3.84 5.14
N VAL A 601 23.71 -4.48 5.76
CA VAL A 601 22.42 -3.84 6.13
C VAL A 601 22.22 -3.74 7.64
N ASP A 602 23.32 -3.75 8.38
CA ASP A 602 23.32 -3.64 9.84
C ASP A 602 23.71 -2.24 10.33
N ASP A 603 23.40 -1.95 11.58
CA ASP A 603 23.48 -0.59 12.12
C ASP A 603 24.87 -0.28 12.73
N VAL A 604 25.93 -0.90 12.21
CA VAL A 604 27.26 -0.79 12.81
C VAL A 604 27.94 0.50 12.37
N ARG A 605 28.01 1.47 13.29
CA ARG A 605 28.68 2.75 13.06
C ARG A 605 30.16 2.68 13.37
N GLY A 606 31.00 3.13 12.44
CA GLY A 606 32.44 3.28 12.64
C GLY A 606 33.22 1.96 12.60
N ALA A 607 32.67 0.92 11.97
CA ALA A 607 33.41 -0.30 11.66
C ALA A 607 34.42 -0.04 10.54
N ASP A 608 35.62 -0.61 10.68
CA ASP A 608 36.65 -0.51 9.65
C ASP A 608 36.33 -1.45 8.49
N PHE A 609 36.58 -0.99 7.26
CA PHE A 609 36.46 -1.82 6.07
C PHE A 609 37.81 -2.44 5.71
N SER A 610 37.81 -3.69 5.28
CA SER A 610 38.99 -4.35 4.72
C SER A 610 38.65 -5.33 3.60
N THR A 611 39.48 -5.36 2.56
CA THR A 611 39.45 -6.34 1.47
C THR A 611 40.88 -6.71 1.08
N TRP A 612 41.09 -7.89 0.51
CA TRP A 612 42.40 -8.38 0.11
C TRP A 612 42.42 -8.89 -1.33
N PHE A 613 43.56 -8.75 -2.00
CA PHE A 613 43.75 -9.17 -3.39
C PHE A 613 45.21 -9.55 -3.62
N TRP A 614 45.51 -10.16 -4.76
CA TRP A 614 46.85 -10.61 -5.11
C TRP A 614 47.45 -9.71 -6.19
N LEU A 615 48.68 -9.24 -5.97
CA LEU A 615 49.48 -8.56 -6.98
C LEU A 615 50.38 -9.58 -7.68
N ASP A 616 50.22 -9.74 -8.98
CA ASP A 616 51.06 -10.62 -9.78
C ASP A 616 52.45 -10.01 -9.98
N MET A 617 53.50 -10.82 -9.77
CA MET A 617 54.90 -10.41 -9.85
C MET A 617 55.53 -10.69 -11.22
N GLU A 618 54.74 -10.93 -12.27
CA GLU A 618 55.30 -11.13 -13.61
C GLU A 618 56.00 -9.86 -14.12
N PRO A 619 57.30 -9.92 -14.47
CA PRO A 619 58.03 -8.77 -14.96
C PRO A 619 57.51 -8.37 -16.34
N GLN A 620 57.25 -7.08 -16.53
CA GLN A 620 56.79 -6.56 -17.82
C GLN A 620 57.88 -6.75 -18.88
N SER A 621 57.60 -7.56 -19.91
CA SER A 621 58.44 -7.64 -21.10
C SER A 621 58.30 -6.36 -21.92
N GLY A 622 59.13 -5.34 -21.63
CA GLY A 622 59.27 -4.16 -22.48
C GLY A 622 59.57 -2.85 -21.77
N ALA A 623 60.79 -2.67 -21.26
CA ALA A 623 61.39 -1.35 -21.12
C ALA A 623 62.91 -1.46 -21.38
N PHE A 624 63.37 -0.72 -22.39
CA PHE A 624 64.77 -0.67 -22.82
C PHE A 624 65.71 -0.23 -21.68
N GLY A 625 66.91 -0.81 -21.68
CA GLY A 625 67.85 -0.75 -20.58
C GLY A 625 68.48 0.63 -20.34
N THR A 626 68.79 0.89 -19.07
CA THR A 626 69.72 1.93 -18.65
C THR A 626 70.98 1.27 -18.10
N ALA A 627 72.11 1.71 -18.69
CA ALA A 627 73.44 1.19 -18.45
C ALA A 627 73.86 1.34 -16.98
N ARG A 628 74.32 0.24 -16.36
CA ARG A 628 75.18 0.31 -15.18
C ARG A 628 76.53 0.91 -15.59
N PHE A 629 76.77 2.17 -15.21
CA PHE A 629 78.12 2.75 -15.20
C PHE A 629 78.94 2.05 -14.10
N GLY A 630 80.00 1.36 -14.51
CA GLY A 630 81.01 0.83 -13.61
C GLY A 630 81.90 1.95 -13.07
N ALA A 631 82.02 2.03 -11.75
CA ALA A 631 83.07 2.75 -11.07
C ALA A 631 83.49 1.94 -9.85
N ASN A 632 84.60 1.20 -9.96
CA ASN A 632 85.66 1.10 -8.95
C ASN A 632 86.66 0.01 -9.34
N THR A 633 87.68 0.41 -10.09
CA THR A 633 89.00 -0.23 -10.08
C THR A 633 90.00 0.84 -9.67
N PHE A 634 90.36 0.86 -8.38
CA PHE A 634 91.62 1.39 -7.91
C PHE A 634 92.15 0.42 -6.85
N GLY A 635 93.12 -0.39 -7.28
CA GLY A 635 94.07 -1.07 -6.42
C GLY A 635 95.44 -0.46 -6.68
N ASN A 636 96.20 -0.24 -5.61
CA ASN A 636 97.57 0.29 -5.58
C ASN A 636 98.52 -0.46 -6.53
N ASP A 637 99.33 0.33 -7.26
CA ASP A 637 100.79 0.40 -7.08
C ASP A 637 101.24 1.86 -7.27
#